data_AF-A0A2R5F8F7-F1
#
_entry.id   AF-A0A2R5F8F7-F1
#
_cell.length_a   1.000
_cell.length_b   1.000
_cell.length_c   1.000
_cell.angle_alpha   90.00
_cell.angle_beta   90.00
_cell.angle_gamma   90.00
#
_symmetry.space_group_name_H-M   'P 1'
#
loop_
_entity.id
_entity.type
_entity.pdbx_description
1 polymer ?
#
loop_
_entity_poly.entity_id
_entity_poly.type
_entity_poly.pdbx_seq_one_letter_code
_entity_poly.pdbx_strand_id
1 'polypeptide(L)'
;MQFVNLEVGTLYLTSGLPGAGKSTWLGSGNILPSMILSADAIRESVLGHKMVGGLKHIFQDRNDVVWSLLNQILEVRLKEKLTTFVDATLLNDAEREPLVKLAQKHGVKVVVLIFDRPFDTCMVQNISRQDRVSEYRMNEMSKEFQLDSMYPFVRVPEFTVPRLVSRDLPDTNFDVIGDVHGLLDDLKVLLGKLGYSLESGVPVHPQGRKLLFLGDVVDRGPQSIETLKFVRQAIAVGHLMVAGNHERKLLQFWDSLQTGAPRANSPSAAETAMEFMKLREEEQQALIQFVRNLPGFYTVTDGPLQLAFAHAPQTAFHPFTILHSECLYGGNELPDYGDEDADGMYAESYRSGESRHMLIHGHIPLTSMHHCVFSLDAHQAFAGNMLALRLDGFLADCREKMAQEAFNDNLVSQKCEFDFDVHSAKFELKRSLDKLKTAKMVTVQTEPSAGLSLYKYSKRVFFDALWGESPYLLKARGIVLDLAGNIVVHPFDKVFNYGENGAGLDIADDHPVYAVEKMNGFLGCISRHPWKNELLVTSSGSFDSPFVDYIKSFITPALKGLLLSYFSRNNVTLMFEVLHPEDPHIIQYRPQDMGLWLIGGRGKEQGAEPITEDELDEIGLMLTVNRPEWFYTSFGQLKEKVATSRLEGYMVRDAKSHKTLLKFKTPYYLVTKFLGRMSDTKVRHMFCHPKGFKKDIDEEFYPLVDHLVTTTSETDFLALPDTERVVLVRDAIQALR
;
A
#
# COMPACT_ATOMS: atom_id res chain seq x y z
N MET A 1 12.21 39.58 -32.96
CA MET A 1 11.19 39.54 -31.88
C MET A 1 11.87 38.98 -30.65
N GLN A 2 11.73 39.61 -29.48
CA GLN A 2 12.26 39.06 -28.24
C GLN A 2 11.27 38.05 -27.65
N PHE A 3 11.77 36.93 -27.13
CA PHE A 3 10.95 35.84 -26.61
C PHE A 3 11.10 35.72 -25.10
N VAL A 4 10.01 35.40 -24.42
CA VAL A 4 10.04 34.88 -23.05
C VAL A 4 9.87 33.37 -23.13
N ASN A 5 10.91 32.61 -22.75
CA ASN A 5 10.86 31.15 -22.76
C ASN A 5 10.06 30.66 -21.56
N LEU A 6 9.10 29.77 -21.82
CA LEU A 6 8.19 29.21 -20.83
C LEU A 6 8.31 27.67 -20.88
N GLU A 7 8.91 27.09 -19.85
CA GLU A 7 9.03 25.63 -19.71
C GLU A 7 7.64 24.97 -19.61
N VAL A 8 7.49 23.83 -20.30
CA VAL A 8 6.31 22.97 -20.20
C VAL A 8 6.11 22.36 -18.80
N GLY A 9 4.88 21.96 -18.50
CA GLY A 9 4.52 21.35 -17.22
C GLY A 9 4.65 22.31 -16.04
N THR A 10 4.39 23.59 -16.30
CA THR A 10 4.45 24.69 -15.32
C THR A 10 3.10 25.40 -15.27
N LEU A 11 2.70 25.81 -14.06
CA LEU A 11 1.59 26.72 -13.83
C LEU A 11 2.09 28.16 -13.93
N TYR A 12 1.57 28.89 -14.90
CA TYR A 12 1.83 30.32 -15.07
C TYR A 12 0.66 31.14 -14.55
N LEU A 13 0.94 32.06 -13.64
CA LEU A 13 -0.05 32.98 -13.08
C LEU A 13 0.15 34.35 -13.71
N THR A 14 -0.77 34.82 -14.55
CA THR A 14 -0.67 36.20 -15.06
C THR A 14 -1.02 37.19 -13.95
N SER A 15 -0.25 38.28 -13.85
CA SER A 15 -0.45 39.30 -12.84
C SER A 15 -0.30 40.68 -13.44
N GLY A 16 -1.29 41.54 -13.22
CA GLY A 16 -1.27 42.92 -13.72
C GLY A 16 -2.63 43.55 -13.85
N LEU A 17 -2.65 44.88 -13.97
CA LEU A 17 -3.88 45.65 -14.08
C LEU A 17 -4.70 45.30 -15.33
N PRO A 18 -6.03 45.53 -15.31
CA PRO A 18 -6.83 45.54 -16.53
C PRO A 18 -6.20 46.51 -17.55
N GLY A 19 -6.05 46.09 -18.81
CA GLY A 19 -5.34 46.90 -19.82
C GLY A 19 -3.81 46.82 -19.73
N ALA A 20 -3.22 45.86 -19.01
CA ALA A 20 -1.77 45.61 -19.04
C ALA A 20 -1.31 44.73 -20.23
N GLY A 21 -2.25 44.27 -21.08
CA GLY A 21 -1.96 43.44 -22.26
C GLY A 21 -1.81 41.93 -22.01
N LYS A 22 -2.22 41.42 -20.84
CA LYS A 22 -2.08 40.00 -20.44
C LYS A 22 -2.64 39.01 -21.47
N SER A 23 -3.95 39.07 -21.72
CA SER A 23 -4.65 38.16 -22.65
C SER A 23 -4.15 38.33 -24.09
N THR A 24 -3.82 39.57 -24.50
CA THR A 24 -3.22 39.85 -25.81
C THR A 24 -1.84 39.21 -25.95
N TRP A 25 -1.02 39.26 -24.91
CA TRP A 25 0.31 38.64 -24.90
C TRP A 25 0.24 37.12 -24.91
N LEU A 26 -0.70 36.51 -24.17
CA LEU A 26 -0.94 35.07 -24.27
C LEU A 26 -1.38 34.66 -25.68
N GLY A 27 -2.19 35.49 -26.35
CA GLY A 27 -2.64 35.25 -27.73
C GLY A 27 -1.63 35.59 -28.83
N SER A 28 -0.51 36.25 -28.52
CA SER A 28 0.48 36.67 -29.52
C SER A 28 1.56 35.63 -29.82
N GLY A 29 1.59 34.53 -29.08
CA GLY A 29 2.48 33.39 -29.32
C GLY A 29 1.73 32.11 -29.70
N ASN A 30 2.48 31.02 -29.92
CA ASN A 30 1.92 29.68 -30.18
C ASN A 30 1.39 29.01 -28.89
N ILE A 31 0.73 29.77 -28.01
CA ILE A 31 0.06 29.24 -26.83
C ILE A 31 -1.30 28.71 -27.27
N LEU A 32 -1.57 27.43 -27.00
CA LEU A 32 -2.85 26.83 -27.35
C LEU A 32 -3.95 27.42 -26.45
N PRO A 33 -5.13 27.78 -26.99
CA PRO A 33 -6.26 28.26 -26.18
C PRO A 33 -6.64 27.30 -25.05
N SER A 34 -6.48 25.99 -25.27
CA SER A 34 -6.71 24.94 -24.27
C SER A 34 -5.75 24.99 -23.08
N MET A 35 -4.68 25.78 -23.12
CA MET A 35 -3.75 25.99 -22.01
C MET A 35 -4.17 27.16 -21.09
N ILE A 36 -5.13 27.98 -21.49
CA ILE A 36 -5.49 29.22 -20.79
C ILE A 36 -6.80 29.03 -20.03
N LEU A 37 -6.74 29.15 -18.71
CA LEU A 37 -7.88 29.23 -17.82
C LEU A 37 -8.15 30.70 -17.48
N SER A 38 -9.09 31.30 -18.20
CA SER A 38 -9.53 32.67 -17.94
C SER A 38 -10.73 32.70 -17.01
N ALA A 39 -10.62 33.43 -15.90
CA ALA A 39 -11.75 33.63 -14.98
C ALA A 39 -12.94 34.31 -15.68
N ASP A 40 -12.68 35.24 -16.60
CA ASP A 40 -13.72 35.93 -17.37
C ASP A 40 -14.38 35.00 -18.41
N ALA A 41 -13.62 34.11 -19.06
CA ALA A 41 -14.20 33.12 -19.98
C ALA A 41 -15.10 32.11 -19.26
N ILE A 42 -14.70 31.63 -18.07
CA ILE A 42 -15.53 30.76 -17.24
C ILE A 42 -16.77 31.52 -16.77
N ARG A 43 -16.61 32.75 -16.30
CA ARG A 43 -17.73 33.61 -15.84
C ARG A 43 -18.75 33.84 -16.94
N GLU A 44 -18.29 34.16 -18.15
CA GLU A 44 -19.17 34.30 -19.30
C GLU A 44 -19.87 32.99 -19.68
N SER A 45 -19.15 31.86 -19.67
CA SER A 45 -19.74 30.56 -20.01
C SER A 45 -20.84 30.14 -19.02
N VAL A 46 -20.71 30.52 -17.76
CA VAL A 46 -21.65 30.14 -16.69
C VAL A 46 -22.81 31.12 -16.55
N LEU A 47 -22.55 32.43 -16.59
CA LEU A 47 -23.53 33.47 -16.30
C LEU A 47 -24.03 34.22 -17.55
N GLY A 48 -23.32 34.07 -18.68
CA GLY A 48 -23.56 34.85 -19.89
C GLY A 48 -23.07 36.29 -19.78
N HIS A 49 -23.59 37.12 -20.68
CA HIS A 49 -23.35 38.56 -20.70
C HIS A 49 -24.62 39.30 -21.11
N LYS A 50 -24.65 40.61 -20.90
CA LYS A 50 -25.67 41.50 -21.45
C LYS A 50 -25.02 42.63 -22.24
N MET A 51 -25.74 43.15 -23.24
CA MET A 51 -25.31 44.33 -23.98
C MET A 51 -25.91 45.59 -23.35
N VAL A 52 -25.07 46.59 -23.03
CA VAL A 52 -25.51 47.90 -22.54
C VAL A 52 -24.79 48.98 -23.34
N GLY A 53 -25.52 49.79 -24.12
CA GLY A 53 -24.94 50.86 -24.92
C GLY A 53 -23.92 50.38 -25.97
N GLY A 54 -24.10 49.17 -26.51
CA GLY A 54 -23.14 48.55 -27.45
C GLY A 54 -21.92 47.90 -26.79
N LEU A 55 -21.80 47.98 -25.47
CA LEU A 55 -20.72 47.34 -24.70
C LEU A 55 -21.18 46.01 -24.09
N LYS A 56 -20.26 45.06 -24.05
CA LYS A 56 -20.47 43.73 -23.49
C LYS A 56 -20.20 43.75 -22.00
N HIS A 57 -21.23 43.49 -21.20
CA HIS A 57 -21.12 43.41 -19.75
C HIS A 57 -21.28 41.97 -19.28
N ILE A 58 -20.17 41.36 -18.84
CA ILE A 58 -20.16 40.05 -18.21
C ILE A 58 -20.73 40.19 -16.79
N PHE A 59 -21.66 39.31 -16.40
CA PHE A 59 -22.23 39.30 -15.06
C PHE A 59 -21.16 39.00 -14.01
N GLN A 60 -21.07 39.82 -12.96
CA GLN A 60 -20.03 39.73 -11.92
C GLN A 60 -20.51 39.02 -10.63
N ASP A 61 -21.75 38.51 -10.64
CA ASP A 61 -22.32 37.75 -9.53
C ASP A 61 -21.64 36.39 -9.36
N ARG A 62 -21.85 35.73 -8.21
CA ARG A 62 -21.44 34.32 -7.98
C ARG A 62 -19.94 34.03 -8.22
N ASN A 63 -19.08 34.98 -7.85
CA ASN A 63 -17.62 34.84 -8.00
C ASN A 63 -17.07 33.59 -7.30
N ASP A 64 -17.68 33.19 -6.17
CA ASP A 64 -17.40 31.94 -5.45
C ASP A 64 -17.53 30.70 -6.34
N VAL A 65 -18.60 30.61 -7.15
CA VAL A 65 -18.84 29.49 -8.07
C VAL A 65 -17.82 29.47 -9.20
N VAL A 66 -17.52 30.63 -9.78
CA VAL A 66 -16.54 30.76 -10.87
C VAL A 66 -15.16 30.29 -10.42
N TRP A 67 -14.70 30.75 -9.24
CA TRP A 67 -13.41 30.32 -8.69
C TRP A 67 -13.40 28.84 -8.27
N SER A 68 -14.52 28.32 -7.76
CA SER A 68 -14.64 26.88 -7.50
C SER A 68 -14.46 26.04 -8.76
N LEU A 69 -15.10 26.43 -9.88
CA LEU A 69 -14.95 25.75 -11.16
C LEU A 69 -13.54 25.88 -11.73
N LEU A 70 -12.96 27.08 -11.67
CA LEU A 70 -11.57 27.30 -12.10
C LEU A 70 -10.62 26.39 -11.34
N ASN A 71 -10.74 26.31 -10.01
CA ASN A 71 -9.89 25.47 -9.18
C ASN A 71 -10.06 23.98 -9.48
N GLN A 72 -11.27 23.51 -9.78
CA GLN A 72 -11.52 22.12 -10.17
C GLN A 72 -10.84 21.79 -11.51
N ILE A 73 -11.00 22.66 -12.53
CA ILE A 73 -10.36 22.48 -13.83
C ILE A 73 -8.83 22.52 -13.68
N LEU A 74 -8.33 23.49 -12.91
CA LEU A 74 -6.91 23.64 -12.63
C LEU A 74 -6.36 22.38 -11.93
N GLU A 75 -7.02 21.84 -10.92
CA GLU A 75 -6.58 20.63 -10.23
C GLU A 75 -6.45 19.42 -11.18
N VAL A 76 -7.40 19.23 -12.09
CA VAL A 76 -7.33 18.16 -13.11
C VAL A 76 -6.12 18.35 -14.02
N ARG A 77 -5.89 19.58 -14.51
CA ARG A 77 -4.74 19.88 -15.37
C ARG A 77 -3.41 19.70 -14.67
N LEU A 78 -3.33 20.08 -13.39
CA LEU A 78 -2.11 19.94 -12.58
C LEU A 78 -1.79 18.48 -12.26
N LYS A 79 -2.80 17.61 -12.08
CA LYS A 79 -2.61 16.16 -11.96
C LYS A 79 -1.94 15.56 -13.20
N GLU A 80 -2.33 16.04 -14.37
CA GLU A 80 -1.73 15.66 -15.66
C GLU A 80 -0.45 16.44 -15.99
N LYS A 81 0.04 17.28 -15.07
CA LYS A 81 1.21 18.14 -15.24
C LYS A 81 1.18 18.94 -16.54
N LEU A 82 -0.01 19.36 -16.97
CA LEU A 82 -0.20 20.15 -18.18
C LEU A 82 0.21 21.60 -17.93
N THR A 83 0.90 22.19 -18.91
CA THR A 83 1.17 23.63 -18.93
C THR A 83 -0.16 24.39 -18.85
N THR A 84 -0.29 25.26 -17.87
CA THR A 84 -1.54 25.96 -17.60
C THR A 84 -1.28 27.41 -17.27
N PHE A 85 -1.97 28.31 -17.96
CA PHE A 85 -1.96 29.74 -17.70
C PHE A 85 -3.26 30.10 -17.01
N VAL A 86 -3.19 30.68 -15.81
CA VAL A 86 -4.37 31.29 -15.18
C VAL A 86 -4.37 32.75 -15.60
N ASP A 87 -5.32 33.11 -16.48
CA ASP A 87 -5.52 34.49 -16.93
C ASP A 87 -6.49 35.21 -15.98
N ALA A 88 -5.91 35.94 -15.03
CA ALA A 88 -6.60 36.72 -14.02
C ALA A 88 -5.76 37.93 -13.60
N THR A 89 -6.26 38.77 -12.69
CA THR A 89 -5.52 39.96 -12.23
C THR A 89 -4.40 39.62 -11.26
N LEU A 90 -4.66 38.71 -10.30
CA LEU A 90 -3.73 38.15 -9.31
C LEU A 90 -2.72 39.17 -8.79
N LEU A 91 -3.23 40.25 -8.20
CA LEU A 91 -2.48 41.49 -7.98
C LEU A 91 -1.40 41.36 -6.90
N ASN A 92 -1.59 40.45 -5.94
CA ASN A 92 -0.73 40.26 -4.78
C ASN A 92 -0.56 38.77 -4.43
N ASP A 93 0.41 38.45 -3.58
CA ASP A 93 0.72 37.07 -3.18
C ASP A 93 -0.41 36.36 -2.43
N ALA A 94 -1.29 37.08 -1.73
CA ALA A 94 -2.43 36.48 -1.04
C ALA A 94 -3.46 35.91 -2.04
N GLU A 95 -3.65 36.57 -3.19
CA GLU A 95 -4.47 36.04 -4.29
C GLU A 95 -3.83 34.84 -5.00
N ARG A 96 -2.49 34.81 -5.05
CA ARG A 96 -1.70 33.76 -5.74
C ARG A 96 -1.58 32.49 -4.90
N GLU A 97 -1.50 32.62 -3.58
CA GLU A 97 -1.21 31.53 -2.64
C GLU A 97 -2.10 30.28 -2.78
N PRO A 98 -3.44 30.38 -2.94
CA PRO A 98 -4.29 29.19 -3.09
C PRO A 98 -3.94 28.38 -4.34
N LEU A 99 -3.62 29.05 -5.45
CA LEU A 99 -3.24 28.41 -6.72
C LEU A 99 -1.84 27.79 -6.61
N VAL A 100 -0.92 28.45 -5.90
CA VAL A 100 0.42 27.92 -5.63
C VAL A 100 0.35 26.65 -4.77
N LYS A 101 -0.45 26.67 -3.69
CA LYS A 101 -0.65 25.49 -2.83
C LYS A 101 -1.22 24.31 -3.62
N LEU A 102 -2.15 24.56 -4.54
CA LEU A 102 -2.71 23.54 -5.41
C LEU A 102 -1.65 22.95 -6.36
N ALA A 103 -0.79 23.77 -6.96
CA ALA A 103 0.31 23.29 -7.80
C ALA A 103 1.36 22.50 -7.00
N GLN A 104 1.73 22.96 -5.80
CA GLN A 104 2.67 22.26 -4.92
C GLN A 104 2.15 20.87 -4.51
N LYS A 105 0.86 20.75 -4.21
CA LYS A 105 0.18 19.47 -3.92
C LYS A 105 0.38 18.44 -5.05
N HIS A 106 0.53 18.89 -6.30
CA HIS A 106 0.71 18.05 -7.48
C HIS A 106 2.16 18.04 -8.01
N GLY A 107 3.10 18.67 -7.30
CA GLY A 107 4.51 18.73 -7.72
C GLY A 107 4.74 19.52 -9.00
N VAL A 108 3.88 20.50 -9.29
CA VAL A 108 3.97 21.36 -10.48
C VAL A 108 4.67 22.66 -10.13
N LYS A 109 5.64 23.07 -10.96
CA LYS A 109 6.33 24.35 -10.82
C LYS A 109 5.34 25.51 -11.02
N VAL A 110 5.53 26.61 -10.30
CA VAL A 110 4.74 27.84 -10.47
C VAL A 110 5.65 29.00 -10.85
N VAL A 111 5.21 29.79 -11.83
CA VAL A 111 5.87 31.04 -12.22
C VAL A 111 4.82 32.15 -12.35
N VAL A 112 5.06 33.27 -11.67
CA VAL A 112 4.22 34.47 -11.78
C VAL A 112 4.72 35.34 -12.93
N LEU A 113 3.84 35.69 -13.86
CA LEU A 113 4.13 36.56 -15.00
C LEU A 113 3.59 37.96 -14.71
N ILE A 114 4.47 38.87 -14.28
CA ILE A 114 4.11 40.23 -13.85
C ILE A 114 4.19 41.20 -15.05
N PHE A 115 3.05 41.79 -15.39
CA PHE A 115 2.91 42.79 -16.44
C PHE A 115 3.01 44.20 -15.84
N ASP A 116 4.24 44.63 -15.62
CA ASP A 116 4.59 45.96 -15.13
C ASP A 116 4.42 47.00 -16.25
N ARG A 117 3.21 47.57 -16.35
CA ARG A 117 2.86 48.61 -17.32
C ARG A 117 2.50 49.90 -16.60
N PRO A 118 2.86 51.08 -17.15
CA PRO A 118 2.46 52.36 -16.56
C PRO A 118 0.94 52.43 -16.38
N PHE A 119 0.50 52.94 -15.23
CA PHE A 119 -0.93 53.03 -14.89
C PHE A 119 -1.74 53.78 -15.96
N ASP A 120 -1.21 54.91 -16.46
CA ASP A 120 -1.85 55.70 -17.51
C ASP A 120 -2.05 54.91 -18.80
N THR A 121 -1.07 54.08 -19.17
CA THR A 121 -1.16 53.18 -20.32
C THR A 121 -2.27 52.14 -20.10
N CYS A 122 -2.33 51.52 -18.91
CA CYS A 122 -3.40 50.58 -18.57
C CYS A 122 -4.78 51.25 -18.60
N MET A 123 -4.89 52.49 -18.12
CA MET A 123 -6.14 53.25 -18.12
C MET A 123 -6.63 53.52 -19.54
N VAL A 124 -5.75 54.01 -20.42
CA VAL A 124 -6.05 54.25 -21.84
C VAL A 124 -6.52 52.96 -22.52
N GLN A 125 -5.80 51.86 -22.31
CA GLN A 125 -6.17 50.56 -22.88
C GLN A 125 -7.50 50.04 -22.32
N ASN A 126 -7.78 50.25 -21.02
CA ASN A 126 -9.02 49.83 -20.38
C ASN A 126 -10.26 50.58 -20.92
N ILE A 127 -10.11 51.84 -21.33
CA ILE A 127 -11.21 52.61 -21.96
C ILE A 127 -11.64 51.99 -23.30
N SER A 128 -10.69 51.44 -24.06
CA SER A 128 -10.95 50.81 -25.36
C SER A 128 -11.49 49.38 -25.27
N ARG A 129 -11.60 48.81 -24.07
CA ARG A 129 -12.10 47.44 -23.86
C ARG A 129 -13.63 47.39 -23.89
N GLN A 130 -14.17 46.30 -24.46
CA GLN A 130 -15.61 46.03 -24.42
C GLN A 130 -16.11 45.74 -22.99
N ASP A 131 -15.23 45.19 -22.14
CA ASP A 131 -15.44 44.75 -20.75
C ASP A 131 -14.74 45.68 -19.74
N ARG A 132 -14.87 47.00 -19.91
CA ARG A 132 -14.16 48.02 -19.10
C ARG A 132 -14.39 47.89 -17.59
N VAL A 133 -13.32 48.09 -16.83
CA VAL A 133 -13.35 48.26 -15.36
C VAL A 133 -13.47 49.75 -15.00
N SER A 134 -14.21 50.12 -13.95
CA SER A 134 -14.37 51.53 -13.57
C SER A 134 -13.06 52.17 -13.09
N GLU A 135 -12.90 53.48 -13.31
CA GLU A 135 -11.71 54.23 -12.91
C GLU A 135 -11.44 54.14 -11.40
N TYR A 136 -12.49 54.20 -10.58
CA TYR A 136 -12.38 53.99 -9.13
C TYR A 136 -11.75 52.62 -8.81
N ARG A 137 -12.24 51.55 -9.44
CA ARG A 137 -11.70 50.19 -9.24
C ARG A 137 -10.28 50.06 -9.75
N MET A 138 -9.96 50.65 -10.90
CA MET A 138 -8.60 50.69 -11.43
C MET A 138 -7.61 51.33 -10.45
N ASN A 139 -8.00 52.44 -9.82
CA ASN A 139 -7.19 53.11 -8.80
C ASN A 139 -6.98 52.21 -7.57
N GLU A 140 -8.02 51.54 -7.06
CA GLU A 140 -7.88 50.62 -5.92
C GLU A 140 -6.94 49.45 -6.26
N MET A 141 -7.12 48.81 -7.42
CA MET A 141 -6.27 47.71 -7.88
C MET A 141 -4.80 48.14 -8.04
N SER A 142 -4.54 49.39 -8.45
CA SER A 142 -3.17 49.90 -8.59
C SER A 142 -2.43 49.99 -7.24
N LYS A 143 -3.15 50.21 -6.14
CA LYS A 143 -2.58 50.24 -4.79
C LYS A 143 -2.24 48.85 -4.28
N GLU A 144 -2.98 47.83 -4.74
CA GLU A 144 -2.81 46.43 -4.35
C GLU A 144 -1.75 45.69 -5.20
N PHE A 145 -1.40 46.23 -6.37
CA PHE A 145 -0.55 45.56 -7.36
C PHE A 145 0.91 45.48 -6.92
N GLN A 146 1.38 44.26 -6.70
CA GLN A 146 2.78 43.94 -6.39
C GLN A 146 3.59 43.73 -7.67
N LEU A 147 4.72 44.45 -7.79
CA LEU A 147 5.68 44.31 -8.88
C LEU A 147 6.72 43.20 -8.63
N ASP A 148 6.57 42.46 -7.53
CA ASP A 148 7.35 41.30 -7.14
C ASP A 148 6.43 40.19 -6.60
N SER A 149 7.05 39.06 -6.23
CA SER A 149 6.38 37.93 -5.61
C SER A 149 7.37 37.16 -4.74
N MET A 150 6.88 36.57 -3.66
CA MET A 150 7.62 35.57 -2.89
C MET A 150 7.79 34.24 -3.65
N TYR A 151 7.00 34.02 -4.71
CA TYR A 151 7.09 32.88 -5.61
C TYR A 151 7.99 33.21 -6.81
N PRO A 152 8.56 32.22 -7.52
CA PRO A 152 9.32 32.48 -8.73
C PRO A 152 8.52 33.35 -9.71
N PHE A 153 9.10 34.45 -10.18
CA PHE A 153 8.40 35.39 -11.05
C PHE A 153 9.29 35.93 -12.18
N VAL A 154 8.63 36.37 -13.25
CA VAL A 154 9.22 37.05 -14.39
C VAL A 154 8.46 38.34 -14.63
N ARG A 155 9.17 39.47 -14.65
CA ARG A 155 8.60 40.73 -15.16
C ARG A 155 8.61 40.68 -16.68
N VAL A 156 7.43 40.65 -17.29
CA VAL A 156 7.27 40.48 -18.73
C VAL A 156 7.65 41.78 -19.45
N PRO A 157 8.76 41.81 -20.22
CA PRO A 157 9.19 43.04 -20.89
C PRO A 157 8.18 43.47 -21.96
N GLU A 158 8.19 44.76 -22.31
CA GLU A 158 7.42 45.26 -23.44
C GLU A 158 7.93 44.67 -24.77
N PHE A 159 7.03 44.48 -25.74
CA PHE A 159 7.36 43.96 -27.07
C PHE A 159 8.00 42.55 -27.10
N THR A 160 7.64 41.71 -26.13
CA THR A 160 7.99 40.28 -26.12
C THR A 160 6.81 39.41 -26.53
N VAL A 161 7.10 38.18 -26.94
CA VAL A 161 6.07 37.15 -27.15
C VAL A 161 6.41 35.87 -26.37
N PRO A 162 5.40 35.14 -25.87
CA PRO A 162 5.64 33.89 -25.16
C PRO A 162 6.11 32.80 -26.14
N ARG A 163 7.11 32.00 -25.70
CA ARG A 163 7.58 30.82 -26.42
C ARG A 163 7.64 29.63 -25.48
N LEU A 164 6.81 28.62 -25.73
CA LEU A 164 6.91 27.34 -25.03
C LEU A 164 8.21 26.65 -25.41
N VAL A 165 8.88 26.08 -24.41
CA VAL A 165 10.08 25.25 -24.59
C VAL A 165 9.86 23.91 -23.92
N SER A 166 10.33 22.86 -24.58
CA SER A 166 10.27 21.49 -24.06
C SER A 166 11.17 21.32 -22.84
N ARG A 167 11.08 20.17 -22.18
CA ARG A 167 12.00 19.77 -21.12
C ARG A 167 13.19 19.03 -21.73
N ASP A 168 14.11 19.81 -22.28
CA ASP A 168 15.29 19.26 -22.95
C ASP A 168 16.36 18.78 -21.96
N LEU A 169 17.07 17.71 -22.31
CA LEU A 169 18.33 17.35 -21.67
C LEU A 169 19.35 18.48 -21.87
N PRO A 170 20.22 18.75 -20.89
CA PRO A 170 21.20 19.83 -20.99
C PRO A 170 22.27 19.58 -22.06
N ASP A 171 22.58 18.31 -22.33
CA ASP A 171 23.48 17.84 -23.38
C ASP A 171 23.17 16.36 -23.72
N THR A 172 23.99 15.74 -24.55
CA THR A 172 23.82 14.34 -25.01
C THR A 172 24.65 13.32 -24.22
N ASN A 173 25.44 13.75 -23.22
CA ASN A 173 26.39 12.91 -22.48
C ASN A 173 25.71 12.11 -21.36
N PHE A 174 24.69 11.34 -21.73
CA PHE A 174 23.86 10.55 -20.82
C PHE A 174 23.92 9.06 -21.12
N ASP A 175 23.84 8.23 -20.08
CA ASP A 175 23.45 6.83 -20.17
C ASP A 175 22.01 6.69 -19.69
N VAL A 176 21.15 6.21 -20.57
CA VAL A 176 19.72 6.03 -20.30
C VAL A 176 19.51 4.65 -19.71
N ILE A 177 18.95 4.56 -18.51
CA ILE A 177 18.70 3.31 -17.78
C ILE A 177 17.21 2.99 -17.88
N GLY A 178 16.88 1.76 -18.27
CA GLY A 178 15.51 1.26 -18.24
C GLY A 178 14.99 1.05 -16.81
N ASP A 179 13.95 0.24 -16.70
CA ASP A 179 13.32 -0.09 -15.43
C ASP A 179 14.30 -0.86 -14.50
N VAL A 180 14.21 -0.62 -13.19
CA VAL A 180 15.15 -1.19 -12.19
C VAL A 180 14.45 -2.09 -11.18
N HIS A 181 13.22 -1.77 -10.78
CA HIS A 181 12.40 -2.58 -9.87
C HIS A 181 13.08 -3.03 -8.58
N GLY A 182 13.74 -2.12 -7.86
CA GLY A 182 14.34 -2.47 -6.58
C GLY A 182 15.52 -3.44 -6.67
N LEU A 183 16.13 -3.61 -7.85
CA LEU A 183 17.34 -4.44 -8.06
C LEU A 183 18.61 -3.59 -7.96
N LEU A 184 18.83 -2.98 -6.79
CA LEU A 184 19.93 -2.03 -6.58
C LEU A 184 21.30 -2.66 -6.83
N ASP A 185 21.51 -3.90 -6.42
CA ASP A 185 22.82 -4.55 -6.59
C ASP A 185 23.11 -4.87 -8.06
N ASP A 186 22.13 -5.32 -8.84
CA ASP A 186 22.25 -5.45 -10.30
C ASP A 186 22.50 -4.10 -10.97
N LEU A 187 21.81 -3.04 -10.54
CA LEU A 187 22.04 -1.68 -11.03
C LEU A 187 23.50 -1.25 -10.81
N LYS A 188 24.08 -1.50 -9.64
CA LYS A 188 25.49 -1.16 -9.38
C LYS A 188 26.44 -1.91 -10.32
N VAL A 189 26.15 -3.16 -10.65
CA VAL A 189 26.95 -3.94 -11.62
C VAL A 189 26.83 -3.35 -13.02
N LEU A 190 25.60 -3.00 -13.46
CA LEU A 190 25.36 -2.32 -14.74
C LEU A 190 26.12 -0.98 -14.81
N LEU A 191 26.06 -0.18 -13.75
CA LEU A 191 26.80 1.08 -13.64
C LEU A 191 28.32 0.88 -13.76
N GLY A 192 28.86 -0.18 -13.15
CA GLY A 192 30.27 -0.56 -13.31
C GLY A 192 30.64 -0.88 -14.76
N LYS A 193 29.79 -1.60 -15.49
CA LYS A 193 29.96 -1.87 -16.94
C LYS A 193 29.91 -0.60 -17.79
N LEU A 194 29.12 0.38 -17.37
CA LEU A 194 29.05 1.70 -17.98
C LEU A 194 30.24 2.60 -17.62
N GLY A 195 31.11 2.19 -16.70
CA GLY A 195 32.31 2.95 -16.30
C GLY A 195 32.06 3.91 -15.13
N TYR A 196 30.93 3.82 -14.45
CA TYR A 196 30.67 4.59 -13.23
C TYR A 196 31.37 3.95 -12.03
N SER A 197 31.83 4.80 -11.13
CA SER A 197 32.23 4.43 -9.77
C SER A 197 31.26 5.04 -8.77
N LEU A 198 31.22 4.50 -7.54
CA LEU A 198 30.42 5.08 -6.47
C LEU A 198 31.30 5.92 -5.55
N GLU A 199 31.13 7.23 -5.58
CA GLU A 199 31.79 8.17 -4.67
C GLU A 199 30.79 8.59 -3.60
N SER A 200 31.07 8.27 -2.33
CA SER A 200 30.15 8.54 -1.21
C SER A 200 28.72 8.02 -1.43
N GLY A 201 28.58 6.90 -2.16
CA GLY A 201 27.29 6.28 -2.47
C GLY A 201 26.58 6.83 -3.71
N VAL A 202 27.19 7.78 -4.43
CA VAL A 202 26.62 8.42 -5.62
C VAL A 202 27.38 7.97 -6.87
N PRO A 203 26.69 7.65 -7.99
CA PRO A 203 27.36 7.29 -9.23
C PRO A 203 28.09 8.47 -9.85
N VAL A 204 29.37 8.29 -10.20
CA VAL A 204 30.22 9.30 -10.85
C VAL A 204 30.97 8.65 -12.00
N HIS A 205 30.92 9.28 -13.17
CA HIS A 205 31.66 8.85 -14.35
C HIS A 205 32.88 9.77 -14.60
N PRO A 206 34.08 9.24 -14.90
CA PRO A 206 35.29 10.04 -15.08
C PRO A 206 35.20 11.05 -16.24
N GLN A 207 34.36 10.76 -17.25
CA GLN A 207 34.11 11.66 -18.39
C GLN A 207 32.91 12.61 -18.14
N GLY A 208 32.42 12.71 -16.91
CA GLY A 208 31.31 13.61 -16.55
C GLY A 208 29.93 13.18 -17.06
N ARG A 209 29.77 11.93 -17.51
CA ARG A 209 28.48 11.38 -17.97
C ARG A 209 27.43 11.41 -16.86
N LYS A 210 26.18 11.59 -17.27
CA LYS A 210 25.01 11.57 -16.39
C LYS A 210 24.10 10.40 -16.72
N LEU A 211 23.17 10.13 -15.81
CA LEU A 211 22.23 9.01 -15.90
C LEU A 211 20.85 9.60 -16.14
N LEU A 212 20.06 8.96 -16.98
CA LEU A 212 18.63 9.22 -17.15
C LEU A 212 17.86 7.93 -16.86
N PHE A 213 17.18 7.85 -15.73
CA PHE A 213 16.32 6.72 -15.41
C PHE A 213 14.94 6.86 -16.05
N LEU A 214 14.44 5.79 -16.70
CA LEU A 214 13.15 5.79 -17.38
C LEU A 214 11.95 5.48 -16.47
N GLY A 215 12.10 5.56 -15.16
CA GLY A 215 11.04 5.26 -14.19
C GLY A 215 11.19 3.87 -13.58
N ASP A 216 10.19 3.46 -12.79
CA ASP A 216 10.04 2.10 -12.26
C ASP A 216 11.30 1.59 -11.55
N VAL A 217 11.80 2.41 -10.63
CA VAL A 217 12.94 2.06 -9.79
C VAL A 217 12.51 1.33 -8.51
N VAL A 218 11.21 1.28 -8.24
CA VAL A 218 10.60 0.59 -7.09
C VAL A 218 9.72 -0.59 -7.52
N ASP A 219 9.25 -1.34 -6.50
CA ASP A 219 8.43 -2.55 -6.57
C ASP A 219 9.12 -3.76 -7.22
N ARG A 220 8.55 -4.94 -6.94
CA ARG A 220 8.97 -6.29 -7.37
C ARG A 220 10.24 -6.76 -6.67
N GLY A 221 11.35 -6.06 -6.84
CA GLY A 221 12.63 -6.43 -6.24
C GLY A 221 12.77 -6.04 -4.76
N PRO A 222 13.73 -6.67 -4.07
CA PRO A 222 13.84 -6.61 -2.62
C PRO A 222 14.35 -5.27 -2.05
N GLN A 223 15.02 -4.45 -2.86
CA GLN A 223 15.69 -3.22 -2.42
C GLN A 223 14.99 -1.95 -2.93
N SER A 224 13.65 -1.97 -2.99
CA SER A 224 12.85 -0.88 -3.58
C SER A 224 13.11 0.48 -2.92
N ILE A 225 13.15 0.54 -1.58
CA ILE A 225 13.34 1.80 -0.84
C ILE A 225 14.79 2.28 -0.94
N GLU A 226 15.76 1.37 -0.90
CA GLU A 226 17.18 1.65 -1.07
C GLU A 226 17.47 2.17 -2.48
N THR A 227 16.84 1.58 -3.51
CA THR A 227 16.95 2.03 -4.90
C THR A 227 16.39 3.44 -5.05
N LEU A 228 15.21 3.71 -4.49
CA LEU A 228 14.62 5.05 -4.52
C LEU A 228 15.52 6.10 -3.83
N LYS A 229 16.12 5.75 -2.69
CA LYS A 229 17.09 6.62 -1.99
C LYS A 229 18.35 6.86 -2.83
N PHE A 230 18.89 5.81 -3.45
CA PHE A 230 20.06 5.88 -4.32
C PHE A 230 19.80 6.83 -5.51
N VAL A 231 18.68 6.64 -6.22
CA VAL A 231 18.31 7.46 -7.37
C VAL A 231 18.06 8.91 -6.97
N ARG A 232 17.41 9.15 -5.82
CA ARG A 232 17.24 10.52 -5.29
C ARG A 232 18.59 11.21 -5.01
N GLN A 233 19.56 10.49 -4.46
CA GLN A 233 20.92 11.02 -4.23
C GLN A 233 21.66 11.30 -5.53
N ALA A 234 21.52 10.41 -6.53
CA ALA A 234 22.06 10.65 -7.87
C ALA A 234 21.47 11.93 -8.49
N ILE A 235 20.15 12.12 -8.42
CA ILE A 235 19.52 13.30 -9.02
C ILE A 235 19.97 14.60 -8.35
N ALA A 236 20.29 14.57 -7.05
CA ALA A 236 20.84 15.73 -6.35
C ALA A 236 22.19 16.22 -6.91
N VAL A 237 22.93 15.39 -7.67
CA VAL A 237 24.20 15.76 -8.34
C VAL A 237 24.08 15.86 -9.87
N GLY A 238 22.85 16.00 -10.38
CA GLY A 238 22.58 16.28 -11.79
C GLY A 238 22.29 15.06 -12.67
N HIS A 239 22.10 13.87 -12.10
CA HIS A 239 21.42 12.78 -12.81
C HIS A 239 19.92 13.11 -12.94
N LEU A 240 19.20 12.45 -13.83
CA LEU A 240 17.80 12.73 -14.15
C LEU A 240 16.95 11.46 -14.10
N MET A 241 15.64 11.62 -13.94
CA MET A 241 14.67 10.52 -13.94
C MET A 241 13.31 11.04 -14.40
N VAL A 242 12.60 10.24 -15.19
CA VAL A 242 11.16 10.41 -15.44
C VAL A 242 10.35 9.55 -14.45
N ALA A 243 9.13 9.94 -14.18
CA ALA A 243 8.24 9.18 -13.32
C ALA A 243 7.80 7.88 -13.99
N GLY A 244 7.80 6.76 -13.26
CA GLY A 244 7.17 5.50 -13.66
C GLY A 244 5.86 5.22 -12.93
N ASN A 245 5.11 4.23 -13.41
CA ASN A 245 3.82 3.90 -12.82
C ASN A 245 3.96 3.23 -11.45
N HIS A 246 5.09 2.60 -11.14
CA HIS A 246 5.35 2.05 -9.80
C HIS A 246 5.64 3.15 -8.77
N GLU A 247 6.34 4.23 -9.13
CA GLU A 247 6.42 5.42 -8.27
C GLU A 247 5.04 6.05 -8.01
N ARG A 248 4.14 6.01 -9.01
CA ARG A 248 2.76 6.48 -8.85
C ARG A 248 1.96 5.61 -7.86
N LYS A 249 2.18 4.29 -7.83
CA LYS A 249 1.57 3.39 -6.82
C LYS A 249 2.02 3.77 -5.41
N LEU A 250 3.27 4.16 -5.22
CA LEU A 250 3.76 4.66 -3.93
C LEU A 250 3.06 5.97 -3.50
N LEU A 251 2.83 6.91 -4.43
CA LEU A 251 2.05 8.12 -4.14
C LEU A 251 0.60 7.79 -3.77
N GLN A 252 -0.05 6.86 -4.47
CA GLN A 252 -1.41 6.43 -4.16
C GLN A 252 -1.49 5.77 -2.79
N PHE A 253 -0.51 4.95 -2.44
CA PHE A 253 -0.37 4.39 -1.09
C PHE A 253 -0.25 5.52 -0.05
N TRP A 254 0.63 6.49 -0.27
CA TRP A 254 0.78 7.64 0.63
C TRP A 254 -0.52 8.40 0.84
N ASP A 255 -1.23 8.74 -0.25
CA ASP A 255 -2.50 9.45 -0.16
C ASP A 255 -3.55 8.64 0.62
N SER A 256 -3.58 7.31 0.44
CA SER A 256 -4.46 6.42 1.21
C SER A 256 -4.07 6.30 2.69
N LEU A 257 -2.78 6.35 3.02
CA LEU A 257 -2.28 6.38 4.38
C LEU A 257 -2.69 7.67 5.11
N GLN A 258 -2.61 8.83 4.43
CA GLN A 258 -3.03 10.12 4.97
C GLN A 258 -4.54 10.20 5.28
N THR A 259 -5.35 9.38 4.60
CA THR A 259 -6.80 9.29 4.86
C THR A 259 -7.16 8.22 5.90
N GLY A 260 -6.16 7.56 6.50
CA GLY A 260 -6.36 6.53 7.52
C GLY A 260 -6.84 5.19 6.98
N ALA A 261 -6.73 4.95 5.68
CA ALA A 261 -7.15 3.72 5.02
C ALA A 261 -6.09 3.28 3.98
N PRO A 262 -4.89 2.87 4.42
CA PRO A 262 -3.77 2.53 3.56
C PRO A 262 -4.14 1.34 2.66
N ARG A 263 -3.84 1.48 1.37
CA ARG A 263 -4.10 0.49 0.32
C ARG A 263 -2.90 0.38 -0.60
N ALA A 264 -2.63 -0.84 -1.03
CA ALA A 264 -1.65 -1.13 -2.08
C ALA A 264 -2.37 -1.82 -3.24
N ASN A 265 -2.04 -1.40 -4.47
CA ASN A 265 -2.75 -1.85 -5.68
C ASN A 265 -2.20 -3.18 -6.23
N SER A 266 -1.07 -3.66 -5.72
CA SER A 266 -0.50 -4.95 -6.06
C SER A 266 0.28 -5.53 -4.87
N PRO A 267 0.59 -6.85 -4.87
CA PRO A 267 1.45 -7.45 -3.84
C PRO A 267 2.83 -6.79 -3.76
N SER A 268 3.44 -6.47 -4.91
CA SER A 268 4.74 -5.80 -4.97
C SER A 268 4.69 -4.39 -4.37
N ALA A 269 3.66 -3.61 -4.70
CA ALA A 269 3.47 -2.27 -4.14
C ALA A 269 3.22 -2.33 -2.62
N ALA A 270 2.61 -3.42 -2.15
CA ALA A 270 2.41 -3.64 -0.72
C ALA A 270 3.75 -3.87 0.00
N GLU A 271 4.69 -4.61 -0.58
CA GLU A 271 6.04 -4.76 -0.01
C GLU A 271 6.75 -3.42 0.10
N THR A 272 6.80 -2.66 -0.99
CA THR A 272 7.38 -1.31 -1.01
C THR A 272 6.73 -0.43 0.05
N ALA A 273 5.40 -0.46 0.15
CA ALA A 273 4.66 0.29 1.17
C ALA A 273 5.04 -0.11 2.60
N MET A 274 5.20 -1.40 2.89
CA MET A 274 5.58 -1.87 4.22
C MET A 274 7.01 -1.45 4.59
N GLU A 275 7.96 -1.51 3.67
CA GLU A 275 9.31 -0.99 3.90
C GLU A 275 9.31 0.54 4.04
N PHE A 276 8.51 1.24 3.23
CA PHE A 276 8.35 2.69 3.33
C PHE A 276 7.81 3.12 4.69
N MET A 277 6.83 2.42 5.26
CA MET A 277 6.25 2.73 6.57
C MET A 277 7.25 2.58 7.73
N LYS A 278 8.36 1.85 7.55
CA LYS A 278 9.42 1.73 8.57
C LYS A 278 10.31 2.98 8.64
N LEU A 279 10.29 3.82 7.61
CA LEU A 279 11.09 5.04 7.56
C LEU A 279 10.56 6.08 8.55
N ARG A 280 11.42 7.01 8.97
CA ARG A 280 10.99 8.19 9.75
C ARG A 280 10.10 9.08 8.89
N GLU A 281 9.15 9.77 9.52
CA GLU A 281 8.18 10.63 8.81
C GLU A 281 8.86 11.68 7.90
N GLU A 282 9.94 12.31 8.37
CA GLU A 282 10.73 13.26 7.57
C GLU A 282 11.27 12.63 6.27
N GLU A 283 11.72 11.38 6.35
CA GLU A 283 12.27 10.65 5.20
C GLU A 283 11.16 10.19 4.26
N GLN A 284 10.03 9.74 4.81
CA GLN A 284 8.82 9.45 4.04
C GLN A 284 8.38 10.67 3.22
N GLN A 285 8.26 11.83 3.86
CA GLN A 285 7.88 13.08 3.20
C GLN A 285 8.90 13.49 2.12
N ALA A 286 10.20 13.36 2.39
CA ALA A 286 11.25 13.69 1.42
C ALA A 286 11.18 12.80 0.17
N LEU A 287 10.97 11.49 0.32
CA LEU A 287 10.82 10.56 -0.80
C LEU A 287 9.53 10.82 -1.59
N ILE A 288 8.42 11.08 -0.90
CA ILE A 288 7.14 11.39 -1.55
C ILE A 288 7.22 12.70 -2.33
N GLN A 289 7.84 13.73 -1.77
CA GLN A 289 8.01 14.99 -2.49
C GLN A 289 8.94 14.84 -3.69
N PHE A 290 10.01 14.04 -3.56
CA PHE A 290 10.89 13.70 -4.67
C PHE A 290 10.10 13.05 -5.81
N VAL A 291 9.37 11.96 -5.53
CA VAL A 291 8.55 11.24 -6.51
C VAL A 291 7.50 12.15 -7.15
N ARG A 292 6.79 12.94 -6.33
CA ARG A 292 5.74 13.87 -6.79
C ARG A 292 6.28 14.89 -7.80
N ASN A 293 7.55 15.29 -7.69
CA ASN A 293 8.17 16.29 -8.55
C ASN A 293 8.75 15.73 -9.87
N LEU A 294 8.77 14.41 -10.07
CA LEU A 294 9.36 13.80 -11.27
C LEU A 294 8.59 14.17 -12.57
N PRO A 295 9.27 14.55 -13.67
CA PRO A 295 8.63 14.77 -14.97
C PRO A 295 8.00 13.51 -15.56
N GLY A 296 7.10 13.69 -16.54
CA GLY A 296 6.68 12.58 -17.42
C GLY A 296 7.70 12.25 -18.50
N PHE A 297 8.49 13.23 -18.96
CA PHE A 297 9.42 13.02 -20.07
C PHE A 297 10.62 13.98 -20.05
N TYR A 298 11.63 13.64 -20.85
CA TYR A 298 12.68 14.55 -21.35
C TYR A 298 12.77 14.45 -22.87
N THR A 299 13.29 15.49 -23.52
CA THR A 299 13.58 15.50 -24.97
C THR A 299 15.05 15.80 -25.24
N VAL A 300 15.56 15.42 -26.41
CA VAL A 300 16.86 15.89 -26.89
C VAL A 300 16.77 16.13 -28.39
N THR A 301 17.44 17.18 -28.85
CA THR A 301 17.58 17.49 -30.28
C THR A 301 19.07 17.57 -30.60
N ASP A 302 19.50 16.75 -31.56
CA ASP A 302 20.88 16.72 -32.06
C ASP A 302 20.88 16.74 -33.60
N GLY A 303 21.09 17.93 -34.16
CA GLY A 303 20.94 18.16 -35.60
C GLY A 303 19.51 17.83 -36.08
N PRO A 304 19.33 16.89 -37.03
CA PRO A 304 18.00 16.48 -37.48
C PRO A 304 17.30 15.48 -36.55
N LEU A 305 18.03 14.88 -35.61
CA LEU A 305 17.49 13.85 -34.71
C LEU A 305 16.77 14.51 -33.53
N GLN A 306 15.54 14.08 -33.29
CA GLN A 306 14.73 14.48 -32.14
C GLN A 306 14.31 13.20 -31.42
N LEU A 307 14.56 13.13 -30.12
CA LEU A 307 14.22 11.98 -29.29
C LEU A 307 13.38 12.44 -28.09
N ALA A 308 12.50 11.55 -27.64
CA ALA A 308 11.73 11.67 -26.41
C ALA A 308 12.01 10.47 -25.52
N PHE A 309 12.12 10.72 -24.22
CA PHE A 309 12.32 9.72 -23.18
C PHE A 309 11.13 9.78 -22.25
N ALA A 310 10.38 8.70 -22.17
CA ALA A 310 9.22 8.55 -21.28
C ALA A 310 9.23 7.15 -20.67
N HIS A 311 8.38 6.90 -19.68
CA HIS A 311 8.37 5.60 -19.02
C HIS A 311 7.66 4.53 -19.86
N ALA A 312 6.42 4.77 -20.26
CA ALA A 312 5.61 3.82 -21.03
C ALA A 312 5.61 4.13 -22.55
N PRO A 313 5.17 3.21 -23.43
CA PRO A 313 4.99 3.51 -24.85
C PRO A 313 3.71 4.29 -25.12
N GLN A 314 3.85 5.52 -25.64
CA GLN A 314 2.72 6.32 -26.11
C GLN A 314 2.31 5.89 -27.52
N THR A 315 1.10 6.24 -27.96
CA THR A 315 0.66 6.09 -29.36
C THR A 315 1.00 7.29 -30.23
N ALA A 316 1.22 8.46 -29.62
CA ALA A 316 1.73 9.67 -30.25
C ALA A 316 2.42 10.55 -29.19
N PHE A 317 3.36 11.40 -29.60
CA PHE A 317 4.04 12.31 -28.68
C PHE A 317 4.17 13.73 -29.23
N HIS A 318 3.67 14.67 -28.44
CA HIS A 318 3.92 16.09 -28.63
C HIS A 318 4.22 16.76 -27.27
N PRO A 319 5.39 17.40 -27.09
CA PRO A 319 5.89 17.82 -25.77
C PRO A 319 5.01 18.88 -25.09
N PHE A 320 4.13 19.56 -25.83
CA PHE A 320 3.29 20.62 -25.28
C PHE A 320 1.90 20.14 -24.85
N THR A 321 1.49 18.94 -25.26
CA THR A 321 0.12 18.44 -25.10
C THR A 321 0.02 17.04 -24.51
N ILE A 322 1.13 16.29 -24.46
CA ILE A 322 1.16 14.94 -23.90
C ILE A 322 0.72 14.95 -22.43
N LEU A 323 -0.13 13.98 -22.06
CA LEU A 323 -0.60 13.80 -20.69
C LEU A 323 0.47 13.11 -19.84
N HIS A 324 0.57 13.51 -18.57
CA HIS A 324 1.49 12.83 -17.64
C HIS A 324 1.09 11.37 -17.42
N SER A 325 -0.22 11.08 -17.36
CA SER A 325 -0.72 9.71 -17.30
C SER A 325 -0.32 8.86 -18.50
N GLU A 326 -0.40 9.37 -19.73
CA GLU A 326 0.06 8.65 -20.93
C GLU A 326 1.58 8.39 -20.91
N CYS A 327 2.37 9.27 -20.27
CA CYS A 327 3.80 9.02 -20.05
C CYS A 327 4.05 7.83 -19.09
N LEU A 328 3.14 7.60 -18.14
CA LEU A 328 3.24 6.60 -17.09
C LEU A 328 2.65 5.24 -17.48
N TYR A 329 1.56 5.24 -18.24
CA TYR A 329 0.75 4.05 -18.50
C TYR A 329 0.69 3.69 -19.99
N GLY A 330 1.13 4.59 -20.87
CA GLY A 330 1.05 4.43 -22.31
C GLY A 330 -0.31 4.85 -22.88
N GLY A 331 -0.45 4.73 -24.20
CA GLY A 331 -1.68 5.14 -24.91
C GLY A 331 -2.82 4.11 -24.86
N ASN A 332 -2.55 2.87 -24.45
CA ASN A 332 -3.48 1.74 -24.55
C ASN A 332 -4.38 1.54 -23.31
N GLU A 333 -4.15 2.27 -22.21
CA GLU A 333 -5.04 2.20 -21.02
C GLU A 333 -6.36 3.00 -21.19
N LEU A 334 -6.60 3.60 -22.36
CA LEU A 334 -7.92 4.10 -22.73
C LEU A 334 -8.86 2.92 -23.02
N PRO A 335 -10.08 2.86 -22.44
CA PRO A 335 -10.98 1.70 -22.49
C PRO A 335 -11.30 1.13 -23.88
N ASP A 336 -11.08 1.91 -24.94
CA ASP A 336 -11.45 1.57 -26.31
C ASP A 336 -10.31 0.93 -27.13
N TYR A 337 -9.07 0.84 -26.61
CA TYR A 337 -7.88 0.52 -27.42
C TYR A 337 -7.22 -0.87 -27.19
N GLY A 338 -7.73 -1.72 -26.29
CA GLY A 338 -7.34 -3.15 -26.23
C GLY A 338 -5.83 -3.50 -26.20
N ASP A 339 -5.49 -4.77 -26.48
CA ASP A 339 -4.11 -5.27 -26.68
C ASP A 339 -3.52 -4.78 -28.03
N GLU A 340 -3.63 -3.49 -28.34
CA GLU A 340 -3.13 -2.93 -29.61
C GLU A 340 -1.62 -2.66 -29.58
N ASP A 341 -0.99 -2.76 -30.75
CA ASP A 341 0.45 -2.53 -30.97
C ASP A 341 0.79 -1.04 -30.83
N ALA A 342 1.01 -0.59 -29.58
CA ALA A 342 1.31 0.82 -29.27
C ALA A 342 2.54 1.32 -30.05
N ASP A 343 3.57 0.49 -30.18
CA ASP A 343 4.80 0.81 -30.91
C ASP A 343 4.51 1.01 -32.41
N GLY A 344 3.64 0.18 -32.99
CA GLY A 344 3.15 0.31 -34.36
C GLY A 344 2.33 1.58 -34.58
N MET A 345 1.44 1.93 -33.65
CA MET A 345 0.67 3.17 -33.69
C MET A 345 1.58 4.40 -33.59
N TYR A 346 2.58 4.36 -32.71
CA TYR A 346 3.58 5.42 -32.62
C TYR A 346 4.37 5.54 -33.92
N ALA A 347 4.79 4.42 -34.51
CA ALA A 347 5.50 4.42 -35.78
C ALA A 347 4.65 5.00 -36.92
N GLU A 348 3.34 4.80 -36.92
CA GLU A 348 2.40 5.47 -37.83
C GLU A 348 2.37 6.98 -37.60
N SER A 349 2.20 7.41 -36.34
CA SER A 349 2.18 8.83 -35.96
C SER A 349 3.50 9.53 -36.32
N TYR A 350 4.64 8.84 -36.17
CA TYR A 350 5.95 9.34 -36.57
C TYR A 350 6.05 9.51 -38.09
N ARG A 351 5.55 8.53 -38.85
CA ARG A 351 5.58 8.55 -40.32
C ARG A 351 4.64 9.60 -40.91
N SER A 352 3.49 9.83 -40.30
CA SER A 352 2.53 10.87 -40.70
C SER A 352 3.02 12.28 -40.35
N GLY A 353 4.04 12.39 -39.48
CA GLY A 353 4.62 13.65 -39.02
C GLY A 353 3.87 14.31 -37.85
N GLU A 354 2.87 13.62 -37.29
CA GLU A 354 2.20 13.99 -36.05
C GLU A 354 3.17 13.92 -34.86
N SER A 355 3.90 12.81 -34.75
CA SER A 355 5.04 12.66 -33.85
C SER A 355 6.33 12.99 -34.59
N ARG A 356 7.21 13.76 -33.95
CA ARG A 356 8.50 14.17 -34.54
C ARG A 356 9.72 13.60 -33.82
N HIS A 357 9.49 12.91 -32.71
CA HIS A 357 10.55 12.39 -31.84
C HIS A 357 10.61 10.87 -32.01
N MET A 358 11.81 10.31 -32.01
CA MET A 358 11.98 8.88 -31.77
C MET A 358 11.76 8.63 -30.28
N LEU A 359 11.03 7.58 -29.91
CA LEU A 359 10.70 7.27 -28.53
C LEU A 359 11.68 6.24 -27.97
N ILE A 360 12.22 6.51 -26.77
CA ILE A 360 12.91 5.53 -25.95
C ILE A 360 12.14 5.41 -24.63
N HIS A 361 11.71 4.20 -24.29
CA HIS A 361 10.87 3.93 -23.12
C HIS A 361 11.32 2.69 -22.32
N GLY A 362 10.76 2.53 -21.12
CA GLY A 362 10.85 1.33 -20.29
C GLY A 362 9.50 0.59 -20.27
N HIS A 363 9.03 0.23 -19.07
CA HIS A 363 7.70 -0.33 -18.75
C HIS A 363 7.39 -1.73 -19.31
N ILE A 364 7.50 -1.90 -20.63
CA ILE A 364 7.26 -3.15 -21.35
C ILE A 364 8.27 -3.32 -22.48
N PRO A 365 8.67 -4.55 -22.83
CA PRO A 365 9.42 -4.81 -24.05
C PRO A 365 8.63 -4.39 -25.29
N LEU A 366 9.32 -4.23 -26.41
CA LEU A 366 8.69 -3.87 -27.69
C LEU A 366 7.58 -4.86 -28.08
N THR A 367 6.43 -4.33 -28.47
CA THR A 367 5.33 -5.10 -29.07
C THR A 367 5.63 -5.41 -30.54
N SER A 368 6.35 -4.52 -31.21
CA SER A 368 6.80 -4.67 -32.61
C SER A 368 8.08 -3.88 -32.88
N MET A 369 8.89 -4.36 -33.83
CA MET A 369 10.18 -3.73 -34.15
C MET A 369 10.00 -2.58 -35.15
N HIS A 370 10.34 -1.36 -34.73
CA HIS A 370 10.26 -0.17 -35.55
C HIS A 370 11.54 0.68 -35.48
N HIS A 371 11.75 1.54 -36.47
CA HIS A 371 12.96 2.37 -36.57
C HIS A 371 12.93 3.65 -35.71
N CYS A 372 11.83 3.91 -35.00
CA CYS A 372 11.59 5.14 -34.25
C CYS A 372 11.10 4.91 -32.81
N VAL A 373 11.00 3.66 -32.35
CA VAL A 373 10.58 3.30 -30.99
C VAL A 373 11.52 2.24 -30.46
N PHE A 374 12.01 2.41 -29.23
CA PHE A 374 12.93 1.48 -28.59
C PHE A 374 12.56 1.28 -27.12
N SER A 375 12.61 0.03 -26.66
CA SER A 375 12.40 -0.31 -25.25
C SER A 375 13.72 -0.67 -24.54
N LEU A 376 13.87 -0.20 -23.31
CA LEU A 376 14.89 -0.61 -22.35
C LEU A 376 14.31 -1.52 -21.25
N ASP A 377 13.12 -2.09 -21.43
CA ASP A 377 12.66 -3.20 -20.59
C ASP A 377 13.03 -4.55 -21.22
N ALA A 378 13.66 -5.40 -20.42
CA ALA A 378 13.91 -6.79 -20.79
C ALA A 378 13.65 -7.71 -19.59
N HIS A 379 12.54 -7.46 -18.89
CA HIS A 379 12.03 -8.29 -17.80
C HIS A 379 13.04 -8.53 -16.66
N GLN A 380 13.85 -7.55 -16.31
CA GLN A 380 14.85 -7.58 -15.23
C GLN A 380 14.32 -8.15 -13.91
N ALA A 381 13.06 -7.88 -13.56
CA ALA A 381 12.43 -8.40 -12.34
C ALA A 381 11.99 -9.88 -12.43
N PHE A 382 12.08 -10.51 -13.60
CA PHE A 382 11.62 -11.88 -13.89
C PHE A 382 12.77 -12.70 -14.48
N ALA A 383 13.94 -12.64 -13.84
CA ALA A 383 15.19 -13.24 -14.30
C ALA A 383 15.56 -12.84 -15.73
N GLY A 384 15.27 -11.60 -16.12
CA GLY A 384 15.61 -11.02 -17.43
C GLY A 384 16.94 -10.29 -17.42
N ASN A 385 17.02 -9.17 -18.13
CA ASN A 385 18.20 -8.30 -18.15
C ASN A 385 17.80 -6.85 -17.86
N MET A 386 18.62 -6.15 -17.07
CA MET A 386 18.55 -4.70 -16.93
C MET A 386 19.37 -4.06 -18.05
N LEU A 387 18.77 -3.08 -18.73
CA LEU A 387 19.34 -2.47 -19.93
C LEU A 387 19.70 -0.99 -19.71
N ALA A 388 20.74 -0.56 -20.43
CA ALA A 388 21.14 0.83 -20.54
C ALA A 388 21.57 1.17 -21.97
N LEU A 389 21.30 2.39 -22.41
CA LEU A 389 21.73 2.92 -23.71
C LEU A 389 22.75 4.04 -23.52
N ARG A 390 23.89 3.96 -24.23
CA ARG A 390 24.83 5.09 -24.35
C ARG A 390 24.31 6.10 -25.37
N LEU A 391 23.75 7.23 -24.91
CA LEU A 391 22.99 8.15 -25.77
C LEU A 391 23.83 8.84 -26.84
N ASP A 392 25.00 9.35 -26.47
CA ASP A 392 25.92 10.02 -27.38
C ASP A 392 26.42 9.09 -28.50
N GLY A 393 26.79 7.85 -28.15
CA GLY A 393 27.16 6.81 -29.10
C GLY A 393 26.00 6.48 -30.04
N PHE A 394 24.80 6.29 -29.49
CA PHE A 394 23.59 6.05 -30.28
C PHE A 394 23.29 7.16 -31.30
N LEU A 395 23.35 8.42 -30.86
CA LEU A 395 23.11 9.58 -31.72
C LEU A 395 24.17 9.73 -32.82
N ALA A 396 25.44 9.50 -32.48
CA ALA A 396 26.53 9.51 -33.46
C ALA A 396 26.33 8.43 -34.53
N ASP A 397 26.01 7.22 -34.08
CA ASP A 397 25.81 6.04 -34.91
C ASP A 397 24.57 6.16 -35.83
N CYS A 398 23.49 6.80 -35.35
CA CYS A 398 22.30 7.06 -36.18
C CYS A 398 22.57 7.93 -37.41
N ARG A 399 23.72 8.61 -37.48
CA ARG A 399 24.12 9.40 -38.66
C ARG A 399 24.73 8.53 -39.76
N GLU A 400 25.18 7.32 -39.43
CA GLU A 400 25.92 6.44 -40.33
C GLU A 400 25.18 5.15 -40.68
N LYS A 401 24.29 4.68 -39.79
CA LYS A 401 23.55 3.41 -39.93
C LYS A 401 22.10 3.53 -39.49
N MET A 402 21.34 2.46 -39.70
CA MET A 402 19.94 2.40 -39.29
C MET A 402 19.83 2.51 -37.77
N ALA A 403 18.82 3.24 -37.29
CA ALA A 403 18.65 3.49 -35.87
C ALA A 403 18.55 2.21 -35.02
N GLN A 404 17.96 1.12 -35.56
CA GLN A 404 17.92 -0.16 -34.85
C GLN A 404 19.32 -0.78 -34.64
N GLU A 405 20.18 -0.69 -35.64
CA GLU A 405 21.57 -1.18 -35.54
C GLU A 405 22.36 -0.30 -34.56
N ALA A 406 22.20 1.02 -34.65
CA ALA A 406 22.78 1.97 -33.70
C ALA A 406 22.33 1.71 -32.26
N PHE A 407 21.06 1.40 -32.04
CA PHE A 407 20.53 1.10 -30.72
C PHE A 407 21.20 -0.15 -30.14
N ASN A 408 21.26 -1.24 -30.93
CA ASN A 408 21.86 -2.51 -30.51
C ASN A 408 23.35 -2.37 -30.19
N ASP A 409 24.11 -1.62 -30.99
CA ASP A 409 25.55 -1.44 -30.80
C ASP A 409 25.91 -0.60 -29.56
N ASN A 410 24.96 0.22 -29.09
CA ASN A 410 25.15 1.10 -27.92
C ASN A 410 24.43 0.60 -26.66
N LEU A 411 23.84 -0.59 -26.71
CA LEU A 411 23.14 -1.20 -25.59
C LEU A 411 24.12 -1.90 -24.65
N VAL A 412 23.98 -1.65 -23.35
CA VAL A 412 24.70 -2.34 -22.27
C VAL A 412 23.69 -3.11 -21.43
N SER A 413 24.01 -4.37 -21.14
CA SER A 413 23.09 -5.29 -20.48
C SER A 413 23.71 -5.93 -19.23
N GLN A 414 22.89 -6.10 -18.20
CA GLN A 414 23.19 -6.84 -16.98
C GLN A 414 22.11 -7.90 -16.73
N LYS A 415 22.52 -9.17 -16.69
CA LYS A 415 21.64 -10.27 -16.33
C LYS A 415 21.23 -10.15 -14.86
N CYS A 416 19.94 -10.30 -14.57
CA CYS A 416 19.41 -10.32 -13.22
C CYS A 416 19.02 -11.75 -12.83
N GLU A 417 19.38 -12.17 -11.61
CA GLU A 417 19.02 -13.49 -11.08
C GLU A 417 17.68 -13.50 -10.35
N PHE A 418 17.21 -12.34 -9.89
CA PHE A 418 15.94 -12.22 -9.19
C PHE A 418 14.75 -12.55 -10.09
N ASP A 419 13.83 -13.36 -9.57
CA ASP A 419 12.59 -13.75 -10.24
C ASP A 419 11.39 -13.46 -9.34
N PHE A 420 10.58 -12.47 -9.73
CA PHE A 420 9.38 -12.08 -9.01
C PHE A 420 8.32 -13.19 -8.98
N ASP A 421 8.24 -14.06 -9.99
CA ASP A 421 7.24 -15.14 -9.99
C ASP A 421 7.54 -16.15 -8.88
N VAL A 422 8.83 -16.49 -8.70
CA VAL A 422 9.31 -17.32 -7.59
C VAL A 422 9.09 -16.62 -6.25
N HIS A 423 9.48 -15.34 -6.15
CA HIS A 423 9.30 -14.54 -4.94
C HIS A 423 7.83 -14.43 -4.53
N SER A 424 6.91 -14.33 -5.52
CA SER A 424 5.48 -14.11 -5.30
C SER A 424 4.77 -15.23 -4.51
N ALA A 425 5.41 -16.40 -4.39
CA ALA A 425 4.92 -17.50 -3.55
C ALA A 425 4.70 -17.08 -2.09
N LYS A 426 5.45 -16.09 -1.58
CA LYS A 426 5.26 -15.54 -0.22
C LYS A 426 3.84 -15.01 0.02
N PHE A 427 3.16 -14.53 -1.01
CA PHE A 427 1.84 -13.94 -0.91
C PHE A 427 0.72 -14.98 -0.83
N GLU A 428 1.04 -16.26 -0.99
CA GLU A 428 0.04 -17.32 -1.11
C GLU A 428 -0.85 -17.43 0.14
N LEU A 429 -0.27 -17.30 1.34
CA LEU A 429 -1.04 -17.27 2.59
C LEU A 429 -2.13 -16.20 2.58
N LYS A 430 -1.77 -14.95 2.22
CA LYS A 430 -2.72 -13.84 2.18
C LYS A 430 -3.75 -14.04 1.07
N ARG A 431 -3.31 -14.40 -0.14
CA ARG A 431 -4.20 -14.69 -1.28
C ARG A 431 -5.23 -15.77 -0.95
N SER A 432 -4.79 -16.85 -0.32
CA SER A 432 -5.68 -17.95 0.09
C SER A 432 -6.65 -17.53 1.20
N LEU A 433 -6.22 -16.75 2.19
CA LEU A 433 -7.12 -16.22 3.22
C LEU A 433 -8.15 -15.21 2.67
N ASP A 434 -7.75 -14.37 1.71
CA ASP A 434 -8.66 -13.43 1.03
C ASP A 434 -9.67 -14.16 0.12
N LYS A 435 -9.28 -15.26 -0.52
CA LYS A 435 -10.22 -16.18 -1.20
C LYS A 435 -11.23 -16.77 -0.21
N LEU A 436 -10.78 -17.26 0.94
CA LEU A 436 -11.65 -17.82 1.98
C LEU A 436 -12.59 -16.76 2.61
N LYS A 437 -12.14 -15.51 2.70
CA LYS A 437 -12.99 -14.36 3.07
C LYS A 437 -14.13 -14.17 2.07
N THR A 438 -13.82 -14.18 0.76
CA THR A 438 -14.83 -14.06 -0.31
C THR A 438 -15.83 -15.22 -0.26
N ALA A 439 -15.37 -16.44 0.07
CA ALA A 439 -16.20 -17.61 0.29
C ALA A 439 -16.99 -17.59 1.63
N LYS A 440 -16.85 -16.55 2.46
CA LYS A 440 -17.46 -16.38 3.79
C LYS A 440 -17.07 -17.48 4.80
N MET A 441 -15.93 -18.13 4.58
CA MET A 441 -15.34 -19.12 5.50
C MET A 441 -14.42 -18.48 6.53
N VAL A 442 -13.95 -17.26 6.26
CA VAL A 442 -13.12 -16.46 7.17
C VAL A 442 -13.74 -15.07 7.31
N THR A 443 -13.77 -14.59 8.54
CA THR A 443 -14.05 -13.19 8.89
C THR A 443 -12.75 -12.41 9.01
N VAL A 444 -12.77 -11.15 8.58
CA VAL A 444 -11.60 -10.27 8.64
C VAL A 444 -11.96 -8.99 9.37
N GLN A 445 -11.16 -8.63 10.37
CA GLN A 445 -11.14 -7.30 10.96
C GLN A 445 -9.90 -6.58 10.50
N THR A 446 -10.01 -5.29 10.19
CA THR A 446 -8.89 -4.46 9.75
C THR A 446 -8.58 -3.42 10.81
N GLU A 447 -7.30 -3.09 10.99
CA GLU A 447 -6.85 -1.92 11.73
C GLU A 447 -6.50 -0.82 10.70
N PRO A 448 -7.37 0.18 10.46
CA PRO A 448 -7.19 1.10 9.34
C PRO A 448 -5.96 1.99 9.47
N SER A 449 -5.60 2.45 10.68
CA SER A 449 -4.42 3.32 10.89
C SER A 449 -3.05 2.67 10.60
N ALA A 450 -3.09 1.42 10.20
CA ALA A 450 -2.03 0.46 10.28
C ALA A 450 -1.96 -0.33 8.95
N GLY A 451 -3.09 -0.76 8.40
CA GLY A 451 -3.09 -1.68 7.25
C GLY A 451 -2.88 -3.13 7.69
N LEU A 452 -3.23 -3.47 8.93
CA LEU A 452 -3.28 -4.85 9.42
C LEU A 452 -4.64 -5.48 9.16
N SER A 453 -4.63 -6.78 8.89
CA SER A 453 -5.82 -7.61 8.72
C SER A 453 -5.71 -8.84 9.63
N LEU A 454 -6.68 -8.99 10.55
CA LEU A 454 -6.83 -10.15 11.42
C LEU A 454 -7.82 -11.12 10.79
N TYR A 455 -7.40 -12.36 10.56
CA TYR A 455 -8.20 -13.42 9.95
C TYR A 455 -8.65 -14.44 10.98
N LYS A 456 -9.96 -14.69 11.03
CA LYS A 456 -10.59 -15.69 11.93
C LYS A 456 -11.61 -16.53 11.16
N TYR A 457 -11.56 -17.85 11.27
CA TYR A 457 -12.55 -18.74 10.65
C TYR A 457 -13.96 -18.41 11.15
N SER A 458 -14.93 -18.51 10.24
CA SER A 458 -16.32 -18.25 10.56
C SER A 458 -16.92 -19.44 11.32
N LYS A 459 -17.96 -19.21 12.11
CA LYS A 459 -18.67 -20.28 12.82
C LYS A 459 -19.22 -21.37 11.87
N ARG A 460 -19.47 -21.01 10.61
CA ARG A 460 -19.95 -21.95 9.58
C ARG A 460 -18.93 -23.04 9.27
N VAL A 461 -17.64 -22.73 9.27
CA VAL A 461 -16.58 -23.72 9.01
C VAL A 461 -16.69 -24.91 9.95
N PHE A 462 -17.04 -24.62 11.19
CA PHE A 462 -17.32 -25.61 12.22
C PHE A 462 -18.63 -26.36 11.96
N PHE A 463 -19.75 -25.64 11.82
CA PHE A 463 -21.08 -26.26 11.68
C PHE A 463 -21.22 -27.16 10.44
N ASP A 464 -20.55 -26.78 9.35
CA ASP A 464 -20.62 -27.47 8.07
C ASP A 464 -19.42 -28.43 7.87
N ALA A 465 -18.56 -28.60 8.90
CA ALA A 465 -17.37 -29.47 8.87
C ALA A 465 -16.41 -29.19 7.69
N LEU A 466 -16.17 -27.92 7.38
CA LEU A 466 -15.44 -27.49 6.17
C LEU A 466 -13.91 -27.44 6.35
N TRP A 467 -13.36 -28.10 7.37
CA TRP A 467 -11.93 -28.04 7.68
C TRP A 467 -11.04 -28.64 6.57
N GLY A 468 -11.57 -29.55 5.75
CA GLY A 468 -10.87 -30.17 4.62
C GLY A 468 -10.82 -29.33 3.34
N GLU A 469 -11.58 -28.24 3.26
CA GLU A 469 -11.67 -27.40 2.05
C GLU A 469 -10.38 -26.62 1.77
N SER A 470 -9.63 -26.28 2.81
CA SER A 470 -8.37 -25.55 2.67
C SER A 470 -7.49 -25.68 3.92
N PRO A 471 -6.17 -25.96 3.77
CA PRO A 471 -5.25 -26.00 4.90
C PRO A 471 -5.10 -24.64 5.61
N TYR A 472 -5.42 -23.54 4.92
CA TYR A 472 -5.32 -22.18 5.48
C TYR A 472 -6.43 -21.86 6.51
N LEU A 473 -7.51 -22.64 6.55
CA LEU A 473 -8.54 -22.49 7.58
C LEU A 473 -8.00 -22.76 8.99
N LEU A 474 -7.05 -23.70 9.10
CA LEU A 474 -6.41 -24.01 10.38
C LEU A 474 -5.57 -22.83 10.88
N LYS A 475 -5.00 -22.04 9.95
CA LYS A 475 -4.22 -20.83 10.27
C LYS A 475 -5.10 -19.62 10.59
N ALA A 476 -6.34 -19.59 10.14
CA ALA A 476 -7.28 -18.49 10.36
C ALA A 476 -7.83 -18.46 11.81
N ARG A 477 -6.95 -18.41 12.81
CA ARG A 477 -7.32 -18.39 14.24
C ARG A 477 -6.77 -17.14 14.94
N GLY A 478 -7.00 -15.99 14.32
CA GLY A 478 -6.50 -14.71 14.81
C GLY A 478 -5.13 -14.33 14.26
N ILE A 479 -4.69 -14.98 13.17
CA ILE A 479 -3.48 -14.58 12.46
C ILE A 479 -3.65 -13.14 11.94
N VAL A 480 -2.63 -12.32 12.13
CA VAL A 480 -2.61 -10.94 11.64
C VAL A 480 -1.56 -10.81 10.55
N LEU A 481 -1.98 -10.32 9.40
CA LEU A 481 -1.11 -10.02 8.26
C LEU A 481 -1.09 -8.52 7.97
N ASP A 482 0.03 -8.02 7.49
CA ASP A 482 0.11 -6.68 6.90
C ASP A 482 -0.41 -6.67 5.44
N LEU A 483 -0.27 -5.52 4.75
CA LEU A 483 -0.69 -5.40 3.35
C LEU A 483 0.11 -6.32 2.42
N ALA A 484 1.39 -6.56 2.73
CA ALA A 484 2.29 -7.42 1.97
C ALA A 484 2.15 -8.91 2.31
N GLY A 485 1.25 -9.26 3.24
CA GLY A 485 1.05 -10.64 3.68
C GLY A 485 2.12 -11.16 4.64
N ASN A 486 2.99 -10.30 5.17
CA ASN A 486 3.90 -10.69 6.22
C ASN A 486 3.11 -10.94 7.50
N ILE A 487 3.49 -11.96 8.27
CA ILE A 487 2.82 -12.29 9.52
C ILE A 487 3.28 -11.30 10.59
N VAL A 488 2.32 -10.62 11.22
CA VAL A 488 2.56 -9.66 12.31
C VAL A 488 2.22 -10.28 13.67
N VAL A 489 1.18 -11.12 13.70
CA VAL A 489 0.80 -11.97 14.84
C VAL A 489 0.56 -13.37 14.30
N HIS A 490 1.26 -14.36 14.88
CA HIS A 490 1.22 -15.77 14.47
C HIS A 490 0.72 -16.67 15.62
N PRO A 491 -0.59 -16.74 15.88
CA PRO A 491 -1.14 -17.61 16.92
C PRO A 491 -1.04 -19.09 16.55
N PHE A 492 -1.39 -19.97 17.49
CA PHE A 492 -1.56 -21.39 17.24
C PHE A 492 -2.59 -21.69 16.15
N ASP A 493 -2.26 -22.66 15.31
CA ASP A 493 -3.20 -23.26 14.37
C ASP A 493 -4.38 -23.91 15.12
N LYS A 494 -5.50 -24.13 14.43
CA LYS A 494 -6.62 -24.91 14.97
C LYS A 494 -6.17 -26.35 15.19
N VAL A 495 -6.23 -26.76 16.46
CA VAL A 495 -6.10 -28.15 16.90
C VAL A 495 -7.47 -28.67 17.37
N PHE A 496 -7.73 -29.95 17.11
CA PHE A 496 -8.98 -30.66 17.43
C PHE A 496 -8.91 -31.32 18.82
N ASN A 497 -10.06 -31.55 19.46
CA ASN A 497 -10.10 -32.31 20.71
C ASN A 497 -9.84 -33.81 20.45
N TYR A 498 -9.44 -34.57 21.47
CA TYR A 498 -9.33 -36.03 21.36
C TYR A 498 -10.64 -36.65 20.83
N GLY A 499 -10.54 -37.47 19.79
CA GLY A 499 -11.65 -38.10 19.08
C GLY A 499 -12.34 -37.23 18.01
N GLU A 500 -12.15 -35.91 18.03
CA GLU A 500 -12.72 -34.99 17.02
C GLU A 500 -11.93 -35.11 15.71
N ASN A 501 -12.61 -35.40 14.61
CA ASN A 501 -11.99 -35.67 13.30
C ASN A 501 -10.89 -36.74 13.34
N GLY A 502 -11.02 -37.72 14.23
CA GLY A 502 -10.04 -38.80 14.42
C GLY A 502 -8.76 -38.40 15.18
N ALA A 503 -8.68 -37.18 15.70
CA ALA A 503 -7.49 -36.70 16.39
C ALA A 503 -7.17 -37.55 17.63
N GLY A 504 -5.96 -38.12 17.65
CA GLY A 504 -5.44 -38.89 18.78
C GLY A 504 -5.86 -40.35 18.83
N LEU A 505 -6.68 -40.83 17.89
CA LEU A 505 -7.09 -42.24 17.82
C LEU A 505 -5.97 -43.15 17.27
N ASP A 506 -5.00 -42.55 16.58
CA ASP A 506 -3.83 -43.18 15.98
C ASP A 506 -2.60 -43.18 16.91
N ILE A 507 -2.68 -42.52 18.07
CA ILE A 507 -1.58 -42.41 19.03
C ILE A 507 -1.55 -43.64 19.93
N ALA A 508 -0.44 -44.38 19.89
CA ALA A 508 -0.21 -45.54 20.76
C ALA A 508 -0.08 -45.15 22.24
N ASP A 509 -0.48 -46.04 23.15
CA ASP A 509 -0.48 -45.76 24.60
C ASP A 509 0.94 -45.57 25.19
N ASP A 510 1.95 -46.17 24.58
CA ASP A 510 3.36 -46.01 24.93
C ASP A 510 4.01 -44.79 24.25
N HIS A 511 3.31 -44.10 23.36
CA HIS A 511 3.83 -42.94 22.65
C HIS A 511 4.17 -41.81 23.62
N PRO A 512 5.38 -41.25 23.59
CA PRO A 512 5.82 -40.23 24.53
C PRO A 512 5.24 -38.86 24.18
N VAL A 513 4.69 -38.19 25.17
CA VAL A 513 4.04 -36.88 25.03
C VAL A 513 4.44 -35.92 26.15
N TYR A 514 4.39 -34.63 25.84
CA TYR A 514 4.31 -33.58 26.84
C TYR A 514 2.84 -33.19 27.06
N ALA A 515 2.42 -33.17 28.31
CA ALA A 515 1.10 -32.72 28.71
C ALA A 515 1.23 -31.39 29.44
N VAL A 516 0.66 -30.34 28.85
CA VAL A 516 0.64 -28.98 29.42
C VAL A 516 -0.74 -28.72 29.97
N GLU A 517 -0.85 -28.24 31.21
CA GLU A 517 -2.13 -27.88 31.80
C GLU A 517 -2.87 -26.90 30.89
N LYS A 518 -4.11 -27.27 30.51
CA LYS A 518 -4.97 -26.40 29.76
C LYS A 518 -5.70 -25.48 30.75
N MET A 519 -5.19 -24.27 30.90
CA MET A 519 -5.87 -23.20 31.62
C MET A 519 -7.22 -22.86 30.93
N ASN A 520 -8.19 -22.39 31.71
CA ASN A 520 -9.54 -22.05 31.27
C ASN A 520 -9.73 -20.54 31.29
N GLY A 521 -9.14 -19.87 30.29
CA GLY A 521 -9.20 -18.44 30.06
C GLY A 521 -9.62 -18.11 28.63
N PHE A 522 -9.06 -17.01 28.11
CA PHE A 522 -9.10 -16.69 26.68
C PHE A 522 -7.71 -16.41 26.12
N LEU A 523 -7.55 -16.62 24.81
CA LEU A 523 -6.29 -16.39 24.10
C LEU A 523 -6.04 -14.90 23.89
N GLY A 524 -4.92 -14.42 24.44
CA GLY A 524 -4.29 -13.15 24.11
C GLY A 524 -2.99 -13.36 23.34
N CYS A 525 -2.71 -12.49 22.38
CA CYS A 525 -1.47 -12.49 21.63
C CYS A 525 -0.79 -11.13 21.77
N ILE A 526 0.53 -11.14 22.00
CA ILE A 526 1.34 -9.94 22.11
C ILE A 526 2.53 -10.07 21.17
N SER A 527 2.74 -9.03 20.36
CA SER A 527 3.84 -8.88 19.41
C SER A 527 4.35 -7.44 19.44
N ARG A 528 5.52 -7.18 18.86
CA ARG A 528 5.90 -5.81 18.50
C ARG A 528 5.04 -5.30 17.34
N HIS A 529 4.55 -4.07 17.46
CA HIS A 529 3.85 -3.38 16.39
C HIS A 529 4.84 -3.05 15.24
N PRO A 530 4.48 -3.28 13.97
CA PRO A 530 5.44 -3.23 12.85
C PRO A 530 5.96 -1.83 12.52
N TRP A 531 5.17 -0.77 12.80
CA TRP A 531 5.54 0.62 12.44
C TRP A 531 5.65 1.58 13.63
N LYS A 532 5.30 1.12 14.84
CA LYS A 532 5.26 1.96 16.05
C LYS A 532 6.12 1.28 17.09
N ASN A 533 6.79 2.06 17.94
CA ASN A 533 7.58 1.52 19.04
C ASN A 533 6.69 1.11 20.23
N GLU A 534 5.71 0.24 19.96
CA GLU A 534 4.66 -0.16 20.88
C GLU A 534 4.37 -1.67 20.75
N LEU A 535 3.57 -2.18 21.69
CA LEU A 535 3.07 -3.55 21.64
C LEU A 535 1.80 -3.59 20.78
N LEU A 536 1.74 -4.54 19.87
CA LEU A 536 0.51 -4.97 19.23
C LEU A 536 -0.12 -6.07 20.09
N VAL A 537 -1.31 -5.79 20.61
CA VAL A 537 -2.06 -6.71 21.47
C VAL A 537 -3.35 -7.07 20.77
N THR A 538 -3.60 -8.37 20.61
CA THR A 538 -4.85 -8.86 19.99
C THR A 538 -5.45 -9.98 20.83
N SER A 539 -6.79 -10.06 20.79
CA SER A 539 -7.48 -11.29 21.18
C SER A 539 -7.52 -12.26 19.99
N SER A 540 -8.15 -13.44 20.14
CA SER A 540 -8.35 -14.39 19.04
C SER A 540 -9.08 -13.85 17.80
N GLY A 541 -9.72 -12.68 17.90
CA GLY A 541 -10.60 -12.16 16.87
C GLY A 541 -10.66 -10.65 16.74
N SER A 542 -9.91 -9.88 17.54
CA SER A 542 -9.99 -8.42 17.50
C SER A 542 -8.70 -7.71 17.89
N PHE A 543 -8.49 -6.55 17.25
CA PHE A 543 -7.53 -5.51 17.63
C PHE A 543 -8.04 -4.61 18.76
N ASP A 544 -9.36 -4.51 18.88
CA ASP A 544 -10.03 -3.60 19.79
C ASP A 544 -11.33 -4.24 20.32
N SER A 545 -11.32 -4.63 21.59
CA SER A 545 -12.45 -5.24 22.29
C SER A 545 -12.20 -5.21 23.79
N PRO A 546 -13.22 -5.41 24.64
CA PRO A 546 -13.03 -5.52 26.09
C PRO A 546 -11.97 -6.57 26.47
N PHE A 547 -11.87 -7.67 25.72
CA PHE A 547 -10.84 -8.69 25.93
C PHE A 547 -9.42 -8.19 25.64
N VAL A 548 -9.25 -7.32 24.66
CA VAL A 548 -7.96 -6.66 24.40
C VAL A 548 -7.62 -5.72 25.56
N ASP A 549 -8.60 -5.01 26.12
CA ASP A 549 -8.39 -4.14 27.28
C ASP A 549 -8.06 -4.93 28.55
N TYR A 550 -8.67 -6.11 28.74
CA TYR A 550 -8.30 -7.04 29.82
C TYR A 550 -6.87 -7.56 29.68
N ILE A 551 -6.37 -7.80 28.46
CA ILE A 551 -4.95 -8.14 28.27
C ILE A 551 -4.08 -6.95 28.66
N LYS A 552 -4.42 -5.75 28.17
CA LYS A 552 -3.66 -4.52 28.43
C LYS A 552 -3.62 -4.15 29.90
N SER A 553 -4.67 -4.42 30.67
CA SER A 553 -4.74 -4.11 32.11
C SER A 553 -3.66 -4.82 32.94
N PHE A 554 -3.18 -5.99 32.48
CA PHE A 554 -2.08 -6.71 33.11
C PHE A 554 -0.69 -6.31 32.61
N ILE A 555 -0.59 -5.50 31.54
CA ILE A 555 0.70 -5.03 31.00
C ILE A 555 1.16 -3.79 31.76
N THR A 556 1.89 -4.01 32.86
CA THR A 556 2.53 -2.92 33.62
C THR A 556 3.62 -2.22 32.79
N PRO A 557 4.03 -0.98 33.13
CA PRO A 557 5.15 -0.30 32.47
C PRO A 557 6.45 -1.11 32.48
N ALA A 558 6.72 -1.84 33.58
CA ALA A 558 7.88 -2.72 33.69
C ALA A 558 7.80 -3.89 32.70
N LEU A 559 6.66 -4.59 32.65
CA LEU A 559 6.43 -5.68 31.71
C LEU A 559 6.47 -5.19 30.25
N LYS A 560 5.90 -4.03 29.95
CA LYS A 560 5.98 -3.40 28.63
C LYS A 560 7.43 -3.19 28.18
N GLY A 561 8.28 -2.70 29.09
CA GLY A 561 9.72 -2.52 28.83
C GLY A 561 10.43 -3.84 28.53
N LEU A 562 10.17 -4.88 29.32
CA LEU A 562 10.73 -6.23 29.11
C LEU A 562 10.27 -6.83 27.77
N LEU A 563 8.98 -6.75 27.45
CA LEU A 563 8.42 -7.23 26.19
C LEU A 563 9.02 -6.52 24.98
N LEU A 564 9.11 -5.18 25.00
CA LEU A 564 9.72 -4.42 23.90
C LEU A 564 11.21 -4.75 23.72
N SER A 565 11.95 -4.89 24.82
CA SER A 565 13.35 -5.35 24.80
C SER A 565 13.47 -6.75 24.21
N TYR A 566 12.60 -7.68 24.60
CA TYR A 566 12.57 -9.04 24.08
C TYR A 566 12.27 -9.06 22.57
N PHE A 567 11.21 -8.37 22.12
CA PHE A 567 10.84 -8.31 20.71
C PHE A 567 11.83 -7.52 19.83
N SER A 568 12.71 -6.70 20.41
CA SER A 568 13.77 -6.05 19.65
C SER A 568 14.85 -7.04 19.18
N ARG A 569 14.97 -8.19 19.87
CA ARG A 569 15.94 -9.26 19.56
C ARG A 569 15.28 -10.50 18.96
N ASN A 570 13.98 -10.67 19.16
CA ASN A 570 13.24 -11.87 18.77
C ASN A 570 12.02 -11.51 17.92
N ASN A 571 11.99 -11.96 16.66
CA ASN A 571 10.87 -11.72 15.75
C ASN A 571 9.75 -12.76 15.94
N VAL A 572 9.09 -12.70 17.09
CA VAL A 572 8.12 -13.71 17.54
C VAL A 572 6.79 -13.08 17.94
N THR A 573 5.75 -13.92 18.00
CA THR A 573 4.49 -13.68 18.70
C THR A 573 4.51 -14.47 20.00
N LEU A 574 4.17 -13.84 21.13
CA LEU A 574 3.94 -14.54 22.39
C LEU A 574 2.42 -14.69 22.61
N MET A 575 2.01 -15.86 23.08
CA MET A 575 0.62 -16.26 23.26
C MET A 575 0.37 -16.54 24.73
N PHE A 576 -0.71 -15.96 25.24
CA PHE A 576 -1.09 -16.03 26.64
C PHE A 576 -2.49 -16.60 26.78
N GLU A 577 -2.68 -17.46 27.79
CA GLU A 577 -4.02 -17.63 28.36
C GLU A 577 -4.21 -16.51 29.38
N VAL A 578 -5.29 -15.77 29.25
CA VAL A 578 -5.59 -14.60 30.08
C VAL A 578 -6.68 -15.00 31.05
N LEU A 579 -6.38 -14.91 32.35
CA LEU A 579 -7.34 -15.11 33.42
C LEU A 579 -7.72 -13.75 33.99
N HIS A 580 -8.97 -13.34 33.78
CA HIS A 580 -9.46 -12.02 34.20
C HIS A 580 -10.73 -12.16 35.04
N PRO A 581 -10.89 -11.38 36.14
CA PRO A 581 -12.07 -11.49 37.02
C PRO A 581 -13.42 -11.27 36.32
N GLU A 582 -13.44 -10.41 35.29
CA GLU A 582 -14.63 -10.08 34.50
C GLU A 582 -14.94 -11.08 33.37
N ASP A 583 -14.15 -12.15 33.22
CA ASP A 583 -14.41 -13.25 32.27
C ASP A 583 -14.62 -14.57 33.04
N PRO A 584 -15.82 -14.83 33.56
CA PRO A 584 -16.08 -15.99 34.38
C PRO A 584 -16.03 -17.27 33.54
N HIS A 585 -15.21 -18.22 33.99
CA HIS A 585 -15.04 -19.51 33.37
C HIS A 585 -15.49 -20.66 34.28
N ILE A 586 -15.50 -21.88 33.75
CA ILE A 586 -16.04 -23.06 34.45
C ILE A 586 -15.09 -23.50 35.57
N ILE A 587 -13.79 -23.45 35.31
CA ILE A 587 -12.77 -23.67 36.34
C ILE A 587 -12.65 -22.38 37.16
N GLN A 588 -12.75 -22.52 38.48
CA GLN A 588 -12.60 -21.41 39.40
C GLN A 588 -11.13 -21.19 39.75
N TYR A 589 -10.67 -19.97 39.51
CA TYR A 589 -9.31 -19.51 39.82
C TYR A 589 -9.34 -18.55 41.01
N ARG A 590 -8.26 -18.52 41.80
CA ARG A 590 -8.12 -17.61 42.94
C ARG A 590 -7.71 -16.23 42.42
N PRO A 591 -7.94 -15.14 43.19
CA PRO A 591 -7.52 -13.81 42.78
C PRO A 591 -6.03 -13.69 42.42
N GLN A 592 -5.15 -14.44 43.10
CA GLN A 592 -3.71 -14.45 42.80
C GLN A 592 -3.35 -15.15 41.47
N ASP A 593 -4.24 -15.97 40.92
CA ASP A 593 -3.99 -16.70 39.67
C ASP A 593 -4.33 -15.82 38.45
N MET A 594 -5.00 -14.68 38.66
CA MET A 594 -5.39 -13.74 37.61
C MET A 594 -4.17 -13.08 36.98
N GLY A 595 -4.15 -13.00 35.65
CA GLY A 595 -3.04 -12.41 34.91
C GLY A 595 -2.77 -13.08 33.57
N LEU A 596 -1.56 -12.83 33.06
CA LEU A 596 -1.07 -13.37 31.81
C LEU A 596 -0.29 -14.66 32.07
N TRP A 597 -0.79 -15.77 31.53
CA TRP A 597 -0.11 -17.07 31.55
C TRP A 597 0.48 -17.33 30.18
N LEU A 598 1.80 -17.29 30.05
CA LEU A 598 2.47 -17.58 28.79
C LEU A 598 2.22 -19.04 28.44
N ILE A 599 1.57 -19.32 27.32
CA ILE A 599 1.22 -20.68 26.88
C ILE A 599 1.90 -21.06 25.56
N GLY A 600 2.53 -20.10 24.89
CA GLY A 600 3.22 -20.36 23.64
C GLY A 600 4.00 -19.17 23.11
N GLY A 601 4.85 -19.45 22.13
CA GLY A 601 5.47 -18.47 21.28
C GLY A 601 5.73 -19.07 19.90
N ARG A 602 5.80 -18.23 18.87
CA ARG A 602 6.06 -18.68 17.50
C ARG A 602 6.73 -17.57 16.69
N GLY A 603 7.67 -17.95 15.83
CA GLY A 603 8.26 -17.04 14.85
C GLY A 603 7.23 -16.50 13.86
N LYS A 604 7.51 -15.34 13.26
CA LYS A 604 6.61 -14.67 12.30
C LYS A 604 6.79 -15.11 10.85
N GLU A 605 7.38 -16.28 10.63
CA GLU A 605 7.53 -16.90 9.31
C GLU A 605 6.47 -17.99 9.13
N GLN A 606 6.05 -18.27 7.89
CA GLN A 606 4.93 -19.19 7.62
C GLN A 606 5.17 -20.62 8.10
N GLY A 607 6.44 -21.06 8.12
CA GLY A 607 6.88 -22.38 8.56
C GLY A 607 7.45 -22.41 9.98
N ALA A 608 7.35 -21.31 10.75
CA ALA A 608 7.87 -21.26 12.10
C ALA A 608 7.11 -22.23 13.02
N GLU A 609 7.85 -23.16 13.62
CA GLU A 609 7.32 -24.09 14.62
C GLU A 609 7.11 -23.38 15.97
N PRO A 610 6.22 -23.88 16.85
CA PRO A 610 6.06 -23.35 18.19
C PRO A 610 7.33 -23.49 19.03
N ILE A 611 7.59 -22.51 19.89
CA ILE A 611 8.64 -22.54 20.92
C ILE A 611 8.37 -23.70 21.89
N THR A 612 9.45 -24.36 22.33
CA THR A 612 9.40 -25.50 23.26
C THR A 612 8.96 -25.08 24.66
N GLU A 613 8.49 -26.01 25.49
CA GLU A 613 8.04 -25.65 26.84
C GLU A 613 9.18 -25.20 27.76
N ASP A 614 10.37 -25.80 27.64
CA ASP A 614 11.57 -25.38 28.37
C ASP A 614 11.95 -23.92 28.04
N GLU A 615 12.01 -23.57 26.75
CA GLU A 615 12.28 -22.19 26.31
C GLU A 615 11.17 -21.23 26.77
N LEU A 616 9.92 -21.67 26.79
CA LEU A 616 8.81 -20.84 27.31
C LEU A 616 8.91 -20.60 28.81
N ASP A 617 9.45 -21.54 29.58
CA ASP A 617 9.73 -21.34 31.00
C ASP A 617 10.84 -20.31 31.21
N GLU A 618 11.90 -20.35 30.40
CA GLU A 618 12.95 -19.32 30.40
C GLU A 618 12.41 -17.94 30.04
N ILE A 619 11.58 -17.84 28.99
CA ILE A 619 10.91 -16.60 28.60
C ILE A 619 9.97 -16.13 29.71
N GLY A 620 9.22 -17.04 30.32
CA GLY A 620 8.30 -16.76 31.42
C GLY A 620 9.02 -16.13 32.61
N LEU A 621 10.16 -16.71 32.99
CA LEU A 621 11.03 -16.19 34.04
C LEU A 621 11.60 -14.80 33.68
N MET A 622 12.10 -14.63 32.46
CA MET A 622 12.66 -13.37 31.97
C MET A 622 11.64 -12.23 31.96
N LEU A 623 10.40 -12.53 31.55
CA LEU A 623 9.32 -11.57 31.46
C LEU A 623 8.53 -11.43 32.77
N THR A 624 8.82 -12.25 33.78
CA THR A 624 8.08 -12.30 35.06
C THR A 624 6.57 -12.56 34.87
N VAL A 625 6.23 -13.49 33.98
CA VAL A 625 4.84 -13.91 33.67
C VAL A 625 4.59 -15.36 34.10
N ASN A 626 3.33 -15.71 34.35
CA ASN A 626 2.98 -17.05 34.82
C ASN A 626 3.14 -18.10 33.71
N ARG A 627 3.37 -19.35 34.12
CA ARG A 627 3.52 -20.51 33.22
C ARG A 627 2.68 -21.68 33.72
N PRO A 628 1.93 -22.37 32.85
CA PRO A 628 1.17 -23.56 33.23
C PRO A 628 2.12 -24.70 33.62
N GLU A 629 1.68 -25.58 34.50
CA GLU A 629 2.42 -26.81 34.76
C GLU A 629 2.44 -27.71 33.52
N TRP A 630 3.57 -28.35 33.25
CA TRP A 630 3.70 -29.33 32.19
C TRP A 630 4.65 -30.46 32.60
N PHE A 631 4.46 -31.64 32.00
CA PHE A 631 5.27 -32.83 32.32
C PHE A 631 5.35 -33.81 31.15
N TYR A 632 6.40 -34.63 31.17
CA TYR A 632 6.61 -35.75 30.23
C TYR A 632 5.91 -37.02 30.73
N THR A 633 5.21 -37.73 29.85
CA THR A 633 4.49 -38.98 30.17
C THR A 633 4.26 -39.81 28.91
N SER A 634 3.78 -41.06 29.04
CA SER A 634 3.17 -41.76 27.90
C SER A 634 1.71 -41.33 27.69
N PHE A 635 1.20 -41.49 26.46
CA PHE A 635 -0.18 -41.14 26.15
C PHE A 635 -1.21 -41.95 26.95
N GLY A 636 -0.96 -43.24 27.17
CA GLY A 636 -1.80 -44.12 27.99
C GLY A 636 -1.89 -43.66 29.45
N GLN A 637 -0.76 -43.32 30.06
CA GLN A 637 -0.72 -42.74 31.43
C GLN A 637 -1.44 -41.39 31.50
N LEU A 638 -1.36 -40.58 30.42
CA LEU A 638 -2.13 -39.34 30.34
C LEU A 638 -3.64 -39.59 30.32
N LYS A 639 -4.13 -40.64 29.64
CA LYS A 639 -5.57 -41.01 29.66
C LYS A 639 -6.05 -41.28 31.09
N GLU A 640 -5.28 -42.03 31.87
CA GLU A 640 -5.59 -42.33 33.28
C GLU A 640 -5.66 -41.05 34.14
N LYS A 641 -4.70 -40.14 33.94
CA LYS A 641 -4.69 -38.84 34.64
C LYS A 641 -5.85 -37.94 34.22
N VAL A 642 -6.20 -37.90 32.93
CA VAL A 642 -7.35 -37.14 32.41
C VAL A 642 -8.67 -37.63 33.00
N ALA A 643 -8.82 -38.95 33.20
CA ALA A 643 -10.04 -39.54 33.76
C ALA A 643 -10.32 -39.10 35.20
N THR A 644 -9.28 -38.80 35.98
CA THR A 644 -9.38 -38.46 37.42
C THR A 644 -9.18 -36.96 37.72
N SER A 645 -8.65 -36.19 36.78
CA SER A 645 -8.37 -34.76 36.93
C SER A 645 -9.64 -33.90 36.97
N ARG A 646 -9.57 -32.80 37.73
CA ARG A 646 -10.61 -31.76 37.82
C ARG A 646 -10.24 -30.45 37.09
N LEU A 647 -9.12 -30.45 36.36
CA LEU A 647 -8.72 -29.34 35.50
C LEU A 647 -9.61 -29.30 34.24
N GLU A 648 -9.50 -28.25 33.41
CA GLU A 648 -10.16 -28.28 32.09
C GLU A 648 -9.63 -29.44 31.24
N GLY A 649 -8.32 -29.64 31.22
CA GLY A 649 -7.68 -30.66 30.41
C GLY A 649 -6.19 -30.42 30.24
N TYR A 650 -5.63 -31.02 29.20
CA TYR A 650 -4.23 -30.81 28.80
C TYR A 650 -4.14 -30.50 27.31
N MET A 651 -3.20 -29.61 26.96
CA MET A 651 -2.68 -29.49 25.60
C MET A 651 -1.61 -30.57 25.43
N VAL A 652 -1.79 -31.47 24.47
CA VAL A 652 -0.89 -32.61 24.27
C VAL A 652 0.06 -32.29 23.13
N ARG A 653 1.36 -32.37 23.39
CA ARG A 653 2.41 -32.20 22.38
C ARG A 653 3.21 -33.48 22.23
N ASP A 654 3.62 -33.74 21.00
CA ASP A 654 4.53 -34.85 20.68
C ASP A 654 5.89 -34.60 21.33
N ALA A 655 6.45 -35.58 22.04
CA ALA A 655 7.70 -35.35 22.77
C ALA A 655 8.93 -35.20 21.87
N LYS A 656 8.87 -35.66 20.62
CA LYS A 656 9.99 -35.61 19.68
C LYS A 656 9.96 -34.39 18.77
N SER A 657 8.79 -34.08 18.22
CA SER A 657 8.59 -32.98 17.27
C SER A 657 8.06 -31.71 17.92
N HIS A 658 7.63 -31.77 19.18
CA HIS A 658 6.99 -30.68 19.93
C HIS A 658 5.70 -30.13 19.31
N LYS A 659 5.20 -30.77 18.25
CA LYS A 659 3.95 -30.39 17.59
C LYS A 659 2.77 -30.64 18.52
N THR A 660 1.84 -29.70 18.57
CA THR A 660 0.59 -29.88 19.29
C THR A 660 -0.27 -30.90 18.56
N LEU A 661 -0.55 -32.02 19.22
CA LEU A 661 -1.29 -33.15 18.67
C LEU A 661 -2.80 -32.93 18.83
N LEU A 662 -3.24 -32.65 20.05
CA LEU A 662 -4.65 -32.56 20.38
C LEU A 662 -4.91 -31.77 21.68
N LYS A 663 -6.19 -31.51 21.93
CA LYS A 663 -6.69 -31.02 23.22
C LYS A 663 -7.38 -32.16 23.97
N PHE A 664 -6.94 -32.48 25.17
CA PHE A 664 -7.50 -33.58 25.97
C PHE A 664 -8.26 -33.06 27.17
N LYS A 665 -9.56 -32.80 27.01
CA LYS A 665 -10.41 -32.29 28.09
C LYS A 665 -10.77 -33.35 29.10
N THR A 666 -10.90 -33.01 30.37
CA THR A 666 -11.32 -33.95 31.41
C THR A 666 -12.82 -34.26 31.32
N PRO A 667 -13.26 -35.46 31.75
CA PRO A 667 -14.69 -35.73 31.90
C PRO A 667 -15.35 -34.75 32.87
N TYR A 668 -14.66 -34.37 33.96
CA TYR A 668 -15.15 -33.38 34.92
C TYR A 668 -15.57 -32.07 34.23
N TYR A 669 -14.68 -31.49 33.43
CA TYR A 669 -14.96 -30.24 32.73
C TYR A 669 -16.09 -30.39 31.69
N LEU A 670 -16.07 -31.47 30.89
CA LEU A 670 -17.11 -31.68 29.88
C LEU A 670 -18.50 -31.85 30.51
N VAL A 671 -18.61 -32.61 31.61
CA VAL A 671 -19.88 -32.80 32.34
C VAL A 671 -20.38 -31.47 32.88
N THR A 672 -19.55 -30.72 33.60
CA THR A 672 -19.93 -29.42 34.17
C THR A 672 -20.31 -28.42 33.08
N LYS A 673 -19.56 -28.39 31.97
CA LYS A 673 -19.83 -27.52 30.82
C LYS A 673 -21.14 -27.85 30.13
N PHE A 674 -21.41 -29.14 29.89
CA PHE A 674 -22.63 -29.60 29.24
C PHE A 674 -23.83 -29.25 30.10
N LEU A 675 -23.86 -29.72 31.34
CA LEU A 675 -24.99 -29.53 32.26
C LEU A 675 -25.21 -28.07 32.64
N GLY A 676 -24.13 -27.29 32.85
CA GLY A 676 -24.24 -25.86 33.13
C GLY A 676 -24.87 -25.05 31.98
N ARG A 677 -24.94 -25.60 30.76
CA ARG A 677 -25.61 -25.00 29.61
C ARG A 677 -27.03 -25.51 29.39
N MET A 678 -27.49 -26.49 30.17
CA MET A 678 -28.81 -27.12 30.04
C MET A 678 -29.83 -26.44 30.96
N SER A 679 -30.82 -25.80 30.35
CA SER A 679 -32.11 -25.54 30.99
C SER A 679 -33.11 -26.60 30.56
N ASP A 680 -34.21 -26.76 31.30
CA ASP A 680 -35.30 -27.67 30.90
C ASP A 680 -35.73 -27.43 29.45
N THR A 681 -35.84 -26.17 29.02
CA THR A 681 -36.16 -25.81 27.62
C THR A 681 -35.15 -26.37 26.63
N LYS A 682 -33.85 -26.29 26.94
CA LYS A 682 -32.79 -26.81 26.08
C LYS A 682 -32.75 -28.33 26.06
N VAL A 683 -33.04 -28.99 27.18
CA VAL A 683 -33.19 -30.44 27.25
C VAL A 683 -34.33 -30.90 26.33
N ARG A 684 -35.50 -30.25 26.40
CA ARG A 684 -36.62 -30.55 25.49
C ARG A 684 -36.24 -30.33 24.02
N HIS A 685 -35.52 -29.24 23.72
CA HIS A 685 -35.03 -28.98 22.37
C HIS A 685 -34.07 -30.08 21.87
N MET A 686 -33.16 -30.55 22.72
CA MET A 686 -32.23 -31.63 22.42
C MET A 686 -32.94 -32.93 22.03
N PHE A 687 -33.96 -33.35 22.79
CA PHE A 687 -34.69 -34.59 22.50
C PHE A 687 -35.68 -34.45 21.34
N CYS A 688 -36.40 -33.33 21.23
CA CYS A 688 -37.38 -33.12 20.16
C CYS A 688 -36.73 -32.81 18.80
N HIS A 689 -35.61 -32.07 18.78
CA HIS A 689 -34.93 -31.59 17.57
C HIS A 689 -33.40 -31.67 17.70
N PRO A 690 -32.80 -32.88 17.83
CA PRO A 690 -31.38 -33.06 18.13
C PRO A 690 -30.44 -32.40 17.10
N LYS A 691 -30.80 -32.44 15.80
CA LYS A 691 -30.03 -31.75 14.74
C LYS A 691 -30.05 -30.23 14.87
N GLY A 692 -31.16 -29.65 15.33
CA GLY A 692 -31.28 -28.21 15.59
C GLY A 692 -30.46 -27.82 16.82
N PHE A 693 -30.61 -28.58 17.91
CA PHE A 693 -29.89 -28.39 19.15
C PHE A 693 -28.37 -28.42 18.98
N LYS A 694 -27.84 -29.33 18.15
CA LYS A 694 -26.41 -29.40 17.84
C LYS A 694 -25.85 -28.06 17.30
N LYS A 695 -26.63 -27.25 16.60
CA LYS A 695 -26.18 -25.93 16.12
C LYS A 695 -25.99 -24.90 17.24
N ASP A 696 -26.55 -25.15 18.42
CA ASP A 696 -26.53 -24.25 19.57
C ASP A 696 -25.55 -24.69 20.68
N ILE A 697 -24.78 -25.77 20.45
CA ILE A 697 -23.81 -26.33 21.39
C ILE A 697 -22.47 -26.62 20.70
N ASP A 698 -21.41 -26.79 21.48
CA ASP A 698 -20.07 -27.08 20.95
C ASP A 698 -20.03 -28.53 20.38
N GLU A 699 -19.36 -28.73 19.24
CA GLU A 699 -19.20 -29.99 18.50
C GLU A 699 -18.67 -31.15 19.36
N GLU A 700 -17.88 -30.85 20.38
CA GLU A 700 -17.37 -31.84 21.35
C GLU A 700 -18.49 -32.59 22.07
N PHE A 701 -19.71 -32.04 22.07
CA PHE A 701 -20.89 -32.67 22.67
C PHE A 701 -21.78 -33.38 21.65
N TYR A 702 -21.50 -33.34 20.34
CA TYR A 702 -22.36 -33.99 19.35
C TYR A 702 -22.48 -35.51 19.55
N PRO A 703 -21.38 -36.26 19.79
CA PRO A 703 -21.47 -37.68 20.06
C PRO A 703 -22.22 -37.97 21.37
N LEU A 704 -22.06 -37.11 22.38
CA LEU A 704 -22.79 -37.20 23.64
C LEU A 704 -24.29 -37.00 23.44
N VAL A 705 -24.70 -35.99 22.66
CA VAL A 705 -26.11 -35.74 22.32
C VAL A 705 -26.69 -36.96 21.59
N ASP A 706 -25.98 -37.52 20.62
CA ASP A 706 -26.43 -38.73 19.92
C ASP A 706 -26.59 -39.90 20.89
N HIS A 707 -25.62 -40.12 21.77
CA HIS A 707 -25.69 -41.17 22.78
C HIS A 707 -26.91 -40.99 23.68
N LEU A 708 -27.08 -39.82 24.32
CA LEU A 708 -28.15 -39.54 25.27
C LEU A 708 -29.55 -39.66 24.65
N VAL A 709 -29.75 -39.15 23.44
CA VAL A 709 -31.05 -39.23 22.73
C VAL A 709 -31.36 -40.67 22.31
N THR A 710 -30.34 -41.52 22.17
CA THR A 710 -30.51 -42.94 21.81
C THR A 710 -30.69 -43.84 23.04
N THR A 711 -30.10 -43.48 24.19
CA THR A 711 -30.05 -44.33 25.39
C THR A 711 -31.02 -43.91 26.51
N THR A 712 -31.72 -42.78 26.38
CA THR A 712 -32.61 -42.23 27.42
C THR A 712 -33.79 -41.49 26.77
N SER A 713 -34.89 -41.28 27.51
CA SER A 713 -36.04 -40.47 27.05
C SER A 713 -36.03 -39.05 27.66
N GLU A 714 -36.71 -38.09 27.00
CA GLU A 714 -36.85 -36.72 27.50
C GLU A 714 -37.42 -36.69 28.93
N THR A 715 -38.50 -37.45 29.16
CA THR A 715 -39.20 -37.53 30.45
C THR A 715 -38.28 -38.06 31.53
N ASP A 716 -37.52 -39.11 31.25
CA ASP A 716 -36.62 -39.74 32.21
C ASP A 716 -35.47 -38.79 32.56
N PHE A 717 -34.86 -38.14 31.56
CA PHE A 717 -33.74 -37.21 31.78
C PHE A 717 -34.16 -36.01 32.64
N LEU A 718 -35.35 -35.44 32.39
CA LEU A 718 -35.90 -34.34 33.18
C LEU A 718 -36.30 -34.77 34.60
N ALA A 719 -36.70 -36.03 34.81
CA ALA A 719 -37.07 -36.54 36.12
C ALA A 719 -35.86 -36.82 37.04
N LEU A 720 -34.67 -37.04 36.47
CA LEU A 720 -33.46 -37.31 37.25
C LEU A 720 -33.08 -36.12 38.15
N PRO A 721 -32.69 -36.36 39.42
CA PRO A 721 -32.00 -35.37 40.25
C PRO A 721 -30.67 -34.94 39.61
N ASP A 722 -30.22 -33.71 39.88
CA ASP A 722 -28.99 -33.16 39.28
C ASP A 722 -27.75 -34.04 39.51
N THR A 723 -27.64 -34.67 40.69
CA THR A 723 -26.55 -35.61 41.00
C THR A 723 -26.56 -36.85 40.11
N GLU A 724 -27.73 -37.36 39.74
CA GLU A 724 -27.87 -38.54 38.87
C GLU A 724 -27.66 -38.16 37.40
N ARG A 725 -28.09 -36.96 36.97
CA ARG A 725 -27.76 -36.42 35.64
C ARG A 725 -26.25 -36.28 35.46
N VAL A 726 -25.53 -35.83 36.49
CA VAL A 726 -24.06 -35.74 36.48
C VAL A 726 -23.41 -37.11 36.25
N VAL A 727 -23.90 -38.16 36.91
CA VAL A 727 -23.38 -39.53 36.75
C VAL A 727 -23.68 -40.05 35.34
N LEU A 728 -24.92 -39.93 34.89
CA LEU A 728 -25.35 -40.37 33.55
C LEU A 728 -24.52 -39.73 32.43
N VAL A 729 -24.34 -38.40 32.47
CA VAL A 729 -23.53 -37.69 31.47
C VAL A 729 -22.05 -38.06 31.55
N ARG A 730 -21.52 -38.30 32.76
CA ARG A 730 -20.14 -38.73 32.94
C ARG A 730 -19.87 -40.11 32.35
N ASP A 731 -20.74 -41.06 32.63
CA ASP A 731 -20.62 -42.44 32.15
C ASP A 731 -20.73 -42.50 30.63
N ALA A 732 -21.64 -41.71 30.04
CA ALA A 732 -21.74 -41.54 28.60
C ALA A 732 -20.46 -40.96 27.98
N ILE A 733 -19.87 -39.92 28.59
CA ILE A 733 -18.59 -39.34 28.13
C ILE A 733 -17.44 -40.36 28.23
N GLN A 734 -17.42 -41.19 29.27
CA GLN A 734 -16.40 -42.24 29.43
C GLN A 734 -16.56 -43.35 28.38
N ALA A 735 -17.80 -43.75 28.07
CA ALA A 735 -18.06 -44.76 27.05
C ALA A 735 -17.70 -44.32 25.63
N LEU A 736 -17.67 -43.00 25.38
CA LEU A 736 -17.32 -42.41 24.08
C LEU A 736 -15.82 -42.18 23.85
N ARG A 737 -14.94 -42.53 24.81
CA ARG A 737 -13.52 -42.15 24.82
C ARG A 737 -12.54 -43.30 24.76
#